data_AF-A0A178LWU3-F1
#
_entry.id   AF-A0A178LWU3-F1
#
_cell.length_a   1.000
_cell.length_b   1.000
_cell.length_c   1.000
_cell.angle_alpha   90.00
_cell.angle_beta   90.00
_cell.angle_gamma   90.00
#
_symmetry.space_group_name_H-M   'P 1'
#
loop_
_entity.id
_entity.type
_entity.pdbx_description
1 polymer ?
#
loop_
_entity_poly.entity_id
_entity_poly.type
_entity_poly.pdbx_seq_one_letter_code
_entity_poly.pdbx_strand_id
1 'polypeptide(L)'
;MVEQPRNHRTARLIAIIAGLLGTVLAVATPLLPVNQTTAQLNWPQNGVLQSVDAPLIGYVATDLDITIPCSAAAGLDRPGRTVLLSTVPKQAPKAVDRGLLIERVNNNLLVIVRNTPVVSAPLDQVLSPECQELRFTAHADRVTGEFVGLQAEPDRDNPDAPREPLRGERGGYDFRPQIVGVFTDLSGRAPPGLEFSATIDTRYSSSPTVLKLLAMILGVAMTIVSLGALHVLDSADGRRHKRFLPPRWWSMSPLDGLVTAVLVWWHFVGANTADDGYILTMARVSEQAGYMANYYRWFGTPEAPFGWYYDLLALWANVSTTSVWMRLPTLLMALACWWVISREVIPRLGTAVKHSRAAAWTAAGLFLAFWLPLNNGLRPEPIIALGILLTWCSVERGVATSRLLPVAVAIIIGALTLFSGPTGVAAVGALLVAIGPLKTIVAAHTSRFGYLALLAPIAAAGTVTIFLIFRDQTLAAELQASSFKSAVGPSLAWFDEHVRYSRLFTTSPDGSVARRFAVLAALLSLAVAIAMTLRKGRIPGTAAGPGLRIIGITVIAFLAMMFTPTKWTHHFGVFAGLAGSIGALAAVAISAAAMRSPRNRSVFAAAVLFVTALSFATVNGWWYVSNFGVPWSNTFPEWKFGFMTVLLGLSAVALLVAAWLHFSGRDKPPPPGIQPLWKRIAQSPLAIATWALVMFEVVSLTVAMVGQYPAWTVGRSNLQALTGKTCGMAEDVLVEQDVNAGLLSPAGTVPVGEALGDVTAEGFSPNGIPSDVSPDPVSEEPGAGNFADSDSGVVTGSEAGTEGGTTSAAGVNGSRARLPYGLDPARTPVMGSWRSGTQQPAFLRSAWYQLPAGWSEQDRSDSLLVVAAAGRFDPGEVVVQWAGPDGEPAGSVGFGDVGAAPAWRNLRAPLSSIPSDATQIRLVATDDDLSPDHWIAVTPPRIPELRTLQDVVGSTDPVLLDWLVGLAFPCQRPFDHRNGVIEVPKWRILPDRFGAEANSPVMDYLGGGPLGITELLLRAVTVPTYLKDDWFRDWGALQQLVPFYPDAEPARLDLGTTERSGLWSPAPLRLS
;
A
#
# COMPACT_ATOMS: atom_id res chain seq x y z
N MET A 1 17.35 40.42 57.83
CA MET A 1 16.86 39.02 57.81
C MET A 1 17.33 38.39 56.51
N VAL A 2 18.28 37.46 56.58
CA VAL A 2 18.75 36.68 55.43
C VAL A 2 17.72 35.57 55.22
N GLU A 3 16.98 35.60 54.11
CA GLU A 3 16.11 34.48 53.73
C GLU A 3 16.97 33.21 53.59
N GLN A 4 16.72 32.20 54.41
CA GLN A 4 17.33 30.89 54.24
C GLN A 4 17.00 30.36 52.83
N PRO A 5 17.98 29.79 52.10
CA PRO A 5 17.70 29.19 50.80
C PRO A 5 16.68 28.06 51.00
N ARG A 6 15.47 28.22 50.44
CA ARG A 6 14.44 27.18 50.43
C ARG A 6 15.01 25.97 49.69
N ASN A 7 15.53 25.00 50.44
CA ASN A 7 15.86 23.70 49.91
C ASN A 7 14.54 23.07 49.45
N HIS A 8 14.33 22.97 48.13
CA HIS A 8 13.11 22.46 47.49
C HIS A 8 12.91 20.94 47.73
N ARG A 9 13.02 20.51 48.99
CA ARG A 9 13.07 19.12 49.44
C ARG A 9 11.81 18.35 49.04
N THR A 10 10.65 18.98 49.11
CA THR A 10 9.37 18.36 48.72
C THR A 10 9.34 18.03 47.23
N ALA A 11 9.66 19.01 46.36
CA ALA A 11 9.72 18.78 44.91
C ALA A 11 10.78 17.73 44.55
N ARG A 12 11.91 17.73 45.27
CA ARG A 12 12.97 16.73 45.10
C ARG A 12 12.49 15.30 45.41
N LEU A 13 11.76 15.12 46.51
CA LEU A 13 11.20 13.81 46.89
C LEU A 13 10.12 13.35 45.90
N ILE A 14 9.21 14.25 45.50
CA ILE A 14 8.16 13.93 44.52
C ILE A 14 8.77 13.53 43.18
N ALA A 15 9.78 14.26 42.68
CA ALA A 15 10.46 13.93 41.43
C ALA A 15 11.07 12.51 41.44
N ILE A 16 11.65 12.10 42.58
CA ILE A 16 12.23 10.76 42.75
C ILE A 16 11.12 9.70 42.80
N ILE A 17 10.18 9.83 43.74
CA ILE A 17 9.16 8.81 44.00
C ILE A 17 8.25 8.62 42.79
N ALA A 18 7.69 9.71 42.26
CA ALA A 18 6.80 9.65 41.10
C ALA A 18 7.55 9.22 39.83
N GLY A 19 8.81 9.68 39.65
CA GLY A 19 9.62 9.28 38.49
C GLY A 19 9.96 7.79 38.49
N LEU A 20 10.36 7.23 39.65
CA LEU A 20 10.64 5.80 39.77
C LEU A 20 9.37 4.96 39.64
N LEU A 21 8.26 5.35 40.28
CA LEU A 21 6.99 4.64 40.16
C LEU A 21 6.47 4.65 38.71
N GLY A 22 6.50 5.80 38.03
CA GLY A 22 6.11 5.90 36.62
C GLY A 22 6.96 4.98 35.73
N THR A 23 8.27 4.93 35.96
CA THR A 23 9.18 4.04 35.23
C THR A 23 8.88 2.56 35.48
N VAL A 24 8.70 2.16 36.74
CA VAL A 24 8.42 0.76 37.10
C VAL A 24 7.07 0.31 36.55
N LEU A 25 6.03 1.14 36.66
CA LEU A 25 4.70 0.83 36.10
C LEU A 25 4.74 0.71 34.57
N ALA A 26 5.54 1.55 33.90
CA ALA A 26 5.73 1.46 32.45
C ALA A 26 6.35 0.12 32.06
N VAL A 27 7.46 -0.26 32.70
CA VAL A 27 8.16 -1.53 32.42
C VAL A 27 7.32 -2.75 32.78
N ALA A 28 6.46 -2.67 33.79
CA ALA A 28 5.57 -3.77 34.18
C ALA A 28 4.37 -3.96 33.23
N THR A 29 3.89 -2.89 32.59
CA THR A 29 2.65 -2.89 31.78
C THR A 29 2.58 -3.98 30.70
N PRO A 30 3.64 -4.27 29.92
CA PRO A 30 3.61 -5.31 28.89
C PRO A 30 3.43 -6.74 29.43
N LEU A 31 3.76 -6.94 30.72
CA LEU A 31 3.71 -8.23 31.41
C LEU A 31 2.38 -8.47 32.13
N LEU A 32 1.53 -7.44 32.26
CA LEU A 32 0.26 -7.54 32.97
C LEU A 32 -0.78 -8.34 32.17
N PRO A 33 -1.75 -8.99 32.87
CA PRO A 33 -2.75 -9.82 32.22
C PRO A 33 -3.71 -9.05 31.30
N VAL A 34 -4.25 -9.75 30.30
CA VAL A 34 -5.26 -9.28 29.35
C VAL A 34 -6.44 -10.25 29.29
N ASN A 35 -7.60 -9.77 28.89
CA ASN A 35 -8.79 -10.58 28.62
C ASN A 35 -8.86 -10.89 27.12
N GLN A 36 -8.60 -12.14 26.74
CA GLN A 36 -8.73 -12.62 25.36
C GLN A 36 -10.18 -13.07 25.11
N THR A 37 -10.74 -12.70 23.96
CA THR A 37 -12.01 -13.27 23.48
C THR A 37 -11.70 -14.54 22.68
N THR A 38 -12.08 -15.71 23.19
CA THR A 38 -11.88 -16.99 22.48
C THR A 38 -13.01 -17.25 21.49
N ALA A 39 -12.71 -17.86 20.35
CA ALA A 39 -13.71 -18.24 19.36
C ALA A 39 -13.50 -19.69 18.90
N GLN A 40 -14.57 -20.47 18.87
CA GLN A 40 -14.58 -21.83 18.34
C GLN A 40 -15.58 -21.97 17.20
N LEU A 41 -15.18 -22.69 16.16
CA LEU A 41 -16.02 -23.08 15.05
C LEU A 41 -16.47 -24.52 15.26
N ASN A 42 -17.76 -24.68 15.53
CA ASN A 42 -18.39 -25.98 15.71
C ASN A 42 -19.35 -26.28 14.54
N TRP A 43 -19.27 -27.50 14.00
CA TRP A 43 -20.13 -28.02 12.94
C TRP A 43 -20.46 -29.49 13.24
N PRO A 44 -21.70 -29.97 13.02
CA PRO A 44 -22.80 -29.39 12.24
C PRO A 44 -23.64 -28.37 13.01
N GLN A 45 -24.10 -27.34 12.30
CA GLN A 45 -24.98 -26.31 12.88
C GLN A 45 -26.46 -26.66 12.65
N ASN A 46 -27.34 -26.40 13.63
CA ASN A 46 -28.77 -26.73 13.58
C ASN A 46 -29.11 -28.23 13.34
N GLY A 47 -28.14 -29.13 13.51
CA GLY A 47 -28.33 -30.57 13.29
C GLY A 47 -28.55 -30.97 11.83
N VAL A 48 -28.14 -30.14 10.88
CA VAL A 48 -28.21 -30.42 9.43
C VAL A 48 -26.81 -30.42 8.81
N LEU A 49 -26.64 -31.22 7.75
CA LEU A 49 -25.43 -31.24 6.92
C LEU A 49 -25.54 -30.10 5.91
N GLN A 50 -25.21 -28.89 6.36
CA GLN A 50 -25.12 -27.68 5.54
C GLN A 50 -23.70 -27.15 5.59
N SER A 51 -23.16 -26.73 4.44
CA SER A 51 -21.85 -26.09 4.38
C SER A 51 -21.89 -24.71 5.04
N VAL A 52 -20.79 -24.30 5.66
CA VAL A 52 -20.66 -22.99 6.31
C VAL A 52 -19.36 -22.30 5.93
N ASP A 53 -19.41 -20.98 5.72
CA ASP A 53 -18.26 -20.14 5.42
C ASP A 53 -17.66 -19.57 6.71
N ALA A 54 -16.37 -19.81 6.92
CA ALA A 54 -15.60 -19.30 8.05
C ALA A 54 -14.16 -19.04 7.60
N PRO A 55 -13.90 -18.01 6.79
CA PRO A 55 -12.56 -17.71 6.31
C PRO A 55 -11.65 -17.13 7.41
N LEU A 56 -10.66 -17.91 7.83
CA LEU A 56 -9.72 -17.51 8.89
C LEU A 56 -8.63 -16.57 8.37
N ILE A 57 -8.48 -15.39 8.99
CA ILE A 57 -7.43 -14.42 8.63
C ILE A 57 -6.02 -14.95 8.93
N GLY A 58 -5.87 -15.75 9.98
CA GLY A 58 -4.62 -16.43 10.36
C GLY A 58 -4.35 -17.69 9.54
N TYR A 59 -5.19 -18.00 8.55
CA TYR A 59 -5.24 -19.20 7.69
C TYR A 59 -5.54 -20.51 8.43
N VAL A 60 -4.96 -20.74 9.60
CA VAL A 60 -5.08 -21.99 10.37
C VAL A 60 -5.66 -21.75 11.76
N ALA A 61 -6.34 -22.76 12.28
CA ALA A 61 -6.76 -22.83 13.69
C ALA A 61 -5.57 -23.19 14.62
N THR A 62 -5.70 -22.95 15.92
CA THR A 62 -4.70 -23.42 16.91
C THR A 62 -4.75 -24.92 17.08
N ASP A 63 -5.95 -25.48 17.02
CA ASP A 63 -6.29 -26.90 17.11
C ASP A 63 -7.52 -27.18 16.26
N LEU A 64 -7.63 -28.41 15.79
CA LEU A 64 -8.75 -28.92 15.02
C LEU A 64 -8.98 -30.38 15.38
N ASP A 65 -10.20 -30.71 15.79
CA ASP A 65 -10.65 -32.05 16.13
C ASP A 65 -11.90 -32.38 15.29
N ILE A 66 -11.87 -33.53 14.62
CA ILE A 66 -12.95 -34.01 13.76
C ILE A 66 -13.27 -35.46 14.13
N THR A 67 -14.55 -35.73 14.38
CA THR A 67 -15.09 -37.07 14.59
C THR A 67 -16.26 -37.28 13.63
N ILE A 68 -16.19 -38.30 12.79
CA ILE A 68 -17.25 -38.59 11.80
C ILE A 68 -17.65 -40.07 11.94
N PRO A 69 -18.93 -40.40 12.21
CA PRO A 69 -19.37 -41.79 12.27
C PRO A 69 -19.25 -42.42 10.87
N CYS A 70 -18.73 -43.65 10.77
CA CYS A 70 -18.46 -44.25 9.45
C CYS A 70 -19.74 -44.42 8.59
N SER A 71 -20.90 -44.55 9.25
CA SER A 71 -22.21 -44.56 8.59
C SER A 71 -22.52 -43.31 7.76
N ALA A 72 -21.90 -42.17 8.05
CA ALA A 72 -22.05 -40.93 7.26
C ALA A 72 -21.51 -41.09 5.83
N ALA A 73 -20.51 -41.95 5.62
CA ALA A 73 -19.91 -42.20 4.31
C ALA A 73 -20.90 -42.84 3.32
N ALA A 74 -22.00 -43.45 3.80
CA ALA A 74 -23.04 -44.01 2.95
C ALA A 74 -23.70 -42.96 2.04
N GLY A 75 -23.67 -41.68 2.44
CA GLY A 75 -24.21 -40.57 1.66
C GLY A 75 -23.41 -40.24 0.38
N LEU A 76 -22.19 -40.77 0.24
CA LEU A 76 -21.30 -40.55 -0.92
C LEU A 76 -21.60 -41.46 -2.11
N ASP A 77 -22.42 -42.50 -1.95
CA ASP A 77 -22.69 -43.49 -3.01
C ASP A 77 -23.57 -42.94 -4.15
N ARG A 78 -23.95 -41.65 -4.10
CA ARG A 78 -24.70 -40.98 -5.17
C ARG A 78 -23.77 -40.34 -6.20
N PRO A 79 -24.14 -40.32 -7.50
CA PRO A 79 -23.37 -39.62 -8.53
C PRO A 79 -23.15 -38.14 -8.18
N GLY A 80 -21.93 -37.63 -8.38
CA GLY A 80 -21.57 -36.23 -8.16
C GLY A 80 -21.17 -35.84 -6.72
N ARG A 81 -21.36 -36.72 -5.73
CA ARG A 81 -20.90 -36.52 -4.35
C ARG A 81 -19.54 -37.19 -4.16
N THR A 82 -18.55 -36.42 -3.77
CA THR A 82 -17.17 -36.89 -3.60
C THR A 82 -16.61 -36.54 -2.23
N VAL A 83 -16.99 -35.40 -1.65
CA VAL A 83 -16.45 -34.90 -0.39
C VAL A 83 -17.42 -35.17 0.77
N LEU A 84 -16.92 -35.86 1.79
CA LEU A 84 -17.60 -36.06 3.06
C LEU A 84 -17.54 -34.79 3.90
N LEU A 85 -16.33 -34.26 4.05
CA LEU A 85 -16.03 -33.02 4.76
C LEU A 85 -14.75 -32.43 4.18
N SER A 86 -14.71 -31.12 3.99
CA SER A 86 -13.50 -30.40 3.65
C SER A 86 -13.44 -29.04 4.33
N THR A 87 -12.24 -28.55 4.60
CA THR A 87 -12.02 -27.17 5.09
C THR A 87 -11.91 -26.13 3.97
N VAL A 88 -11.97 -26.58 2.71
CA VAL A 88 -11.85 -25.77 1.49
C VAL A 88 -12.83 -26.27 0.41
N PRO A 89 -13.32 -25.40 -0.50
CA PRO A 89 -14.09 -25.87 -1.65
C PRO A 89 -13.26 -26.76 -2.58
N LYS A 90 -13.75 -27.96 -2.90
CA LYS A 90 -13.03 -28.95 -3.73
C LYS A 90 -12.73 -28.49 -5.16
N GLN A 91 -13.48 -27.51 -5.67
CA GLN A 91 -13.34 -26.96 -7.02
C GLN A 91 -12.18 -25.94 -7.12
N ALA A 92 -11.67 -25.45 -5.99
CA ALA A 92 -10.60 -24.48 -5.99
C ALA A 92 -9.28 -25.15 -6.46
N PRO A 93 -8.51 -24.53 -7.37
CA PRO A 93 -7.30 -25.16 -7.95
C PRO A 93 -6.24 -25.56 -6.91
N LYS A 94 -6.16 -24.85 -5.79
CA LYS A 94 -5.20 -25.07 -4.70
C LYS A 94 -5.80 -25.73 -3.46
N ALA A 95 -7.01 -26.30 -3.57
CA ALA A 95 -7.71 -26.94 -2.45
C ALA A 95 -6.88 -28.05 -1.81
N VAL A 96 -6.42 -29.01 -2.63
CA VAL A 96 -5.65 -30.18 -2.16
C VAL A 96 -4.32 -29.76 -1.51
N ASP A 97 -3.68 -28.71 -2.03
CA ASP A 97 -2.37 -28.24 -1.56
C ASP A 97 -2.40 -27.53 -0.19
N ARG A 98 -3.54 -26.92 0.17
CA ARG A 98 -3.63 -26.03 1.33
C ARG A 98 -4.58 -26.51 2.43
N GLY A 99 -5.67 -27.17 2.08
CA GLY A 99 -6.74 -27.56 3.01
C GLY A 99 -6.66 -29.00 3.52
N LEU A 100 -7.76 -29.41 4.15
CA LEU A 100 -8.09 -30.80 4.48
C LEU A 100 -9.27 -31.26 3.62
N LEU A 101 -9.15 -32.44 3.01
CA LEU A 101 -10.22 -33.10 2.26
C LEU A 101 -10.39 -34.53 2.79
N ILE A 102 -11.60 -34.84 3.23
CA ILE A 102 -12.05 -36.20 3.49
C ILE A 102 -12.97 -36.57 2.33
N GLU A 103 -12.42 -37.28 1.35
CA GLU A 103 -13.10 -37.52 0.08
C GLU A 103 -12.98 -38.95 -0.43
N ARG A 104 -13.98 -39.37 -1.20
CA ARG A 104 -13.98 -40.63 -1.92
C ARG A 104 -13.20 -40.46 -3.21
N VAL A 105 -12.06 -41.14 -3.31
CA VAL A 105 -11.28 -41.28 -4.54
C VAL A 105 -11.37 -42.73 -5.00
N ASN A 106 -12.01 -42.95 -6.15
CA ASN A 106 -12.37 -44.29 -6.63
C ASN A 106 -13.19 -45.07 -5.57
N ASN A 107 -12.68 -46.21 -5.11
CA ASN A 107 -13.33 -47.05 -4.09
C ASN A 107 -12.77 -46.85 -2.68
N ASN A 108 -11.93 -45.84 -2.45
CA ASN A 108 -11.33 -45.57 -1.15
C ASN A 108 -11.82 -44.24 -0.57
N LEU A 109 -11.97 -44.18 0.75
CA LEU A 109 -12.15 -42.94 1.50
C LEU A 109 -10.78 -42.50 2.02
N LEU A 110 -10.30 -41.34 1.57
CA LEU A 110 -9.01 -40.80 1.93
C LEU A 110 -9.16 -39.56 2.81
N VAL A 111 -8.24 -39.40 3.76
CA VAL A 111 -8.01 -38.15 4.47
C VAL A 111 -6.73 -37.52 3.95
N ILE A 112 -6.85 -36.40 3.23
CA ILE A 112 -5.74 -35.69 2.62
C ILE A 112 -5.60 -34.34 3.32
N VAL A 113 -4.36 -34.01 3.72
CA VAL A 113 -4.02 -32.73 4.32
C VAL A 113 -2.78 -32.20 3.63
N ARG A 114 -2.89 -30.99 3.05
CA ARG A 114 -1.79 -30.33 2.34
C ARG A 114 -1.06 -31.25 1.33
N ASN A 115 -1.83 -31.86 0.45
CA ASN A 115 -1.37 -32.78 -0.60
C ASN A 115 -0.65 -34.04 -0.08
N THR A 116 -0.83 -34.37 1.21
CA THR A 116 -0.32 -35.61 1.80
C THR A 116 -1.47 -36.47 2.33
N PRO A 117 -1.60 -37.74 1.88
CA PRO A 117 -2.59 -38.63 2.46
C PRO A 117 -2.13 -39.04 3.87
N VAL A 118 -3.02 -38.87 4.85
CA VAL A 118 -2.79 -39.25 6.24
C VAL A 118 -3.21 -40.69 6.47
N VAL A 119 -4.48 -41.02 6.16
CA VAL A 119 -5.05 -42.37 6.29
C VAL A 119 -5.99 -42.64 5.11
N SER A 120 -6.12 -43.91 4.73
CA SER A 120 -6.98 -44.38 3.63
C SER A 120 -7.61 -45.72 4.00
N ALA A 121 -8.87 -45.93 3.64
CA ALA A 121 -9.57 -47.19 3.82
C ALA A 121 -10.50 -47.48 2.62
N PRO A 122 -10.65 -48.75 2.19
CA PRO A 122 -11.67 -49.14 1.22
C PRO A 122 -13.09 -48.80 1.72
N LEU A 123 -13.93 -48.26 0.85
CA LEU A 123 -15.26 -47.77 1.23
C LEU A 123 -16.18 -48.89 1.74
N ASP A 124 -16.03 -50.10 1.23
CA ASP A 124 -16.75 -51.29 1.71
C ASP A 124 -16.37 -51.66 3.16
N GLN A 125 -15.09 -51.53 3.52
CA GLN A 125 -14.63 -51.70 4.91
C GLN A 125 -15.10 -50.56 5.81
N VAL A 126 -15.10 -49.31 5.32
CA VAL A 126 -15.62 -48.15 6.07
C VAL A 126 -17.13 -48.30 6.34
N LEU A 127 -17.89 -48.86 5.40
CA LEU A 127 -19.34 -49.09 5.60
C LEU A 127 -19.64 -50.38 6.36
N SER A 128 -18.63 -51.18 6.71
CA SER A 128 -18.81 -52.40 7.48
C SER A 128 -19.14 -52.09 8.96
N PRO A 129 -19.74 -53.05 9.70
CA PRO A 129 -19.99 -52.89 11.13
C PRO A 129 -18.71 -52.75 11.99
N GLU A 130 -17.53 -53.02 11.43
CA GLU A 130 -16.24 -52.94 12.14
C GLU A 130 -15.78 -51.48 12.29
N CYS A 131 -16.11 -50.60 11.34
CA CYS A 131 -15.76 -49.18 11.39
C CYS A 131 -16.75 -48.41 12.27
N GLN A 132 -16.28 -47.90 13.40
CA GLN A 132 -17.11 -47.12 14.33
C GLN A 132 -17.15 -45.65 13.91
N GLU A 133 -15.98 -45.03 13.81
CA GLU A 133 -15.83 -43.61 13.49
C GLU A 133 -14.45 -43.31 12.87
N LEU A 134 -14.38 -42.23 12.11
CA LEU A 134 -13.15 -41.60 11.66
C LEU A 134 -12.82 -40.46 12.62
N ARG A 135 -11.67 -40.55 13.29
CA ARG A 135 -11.11 -39.46 14.10
C ARG A 135 -9.97 -38.81 13.34
N PHE A 136 -9.95 -37.49 13.34
CA PHE A 136 -8.84 -36.72 12.82
C PHE A 136 -8.52 -35.55 13.75
N THR A 137 -7.24 -35.36 14.06
CA THR A 137 -6.78 -34.22 14.87
C THR A 137 -5.61 -33.53 14.19
N ALA A 138 -5.57 -32.20 14.28
CA ALA A 138 -4.47 -31.40 13.75
C ALA A 138 -3.94 -30.40 14.78
N HIS A 139 -2.65 -30.54 15.09
CA HIS A 139 -1.87 -29.63 15.91
C HIS A 139 -0.63 -29.18 15.13
N ALA A 140 0.10 -28.19 15.68
CA ALA A 140 1.27 -27.63 15.00
C ALA A 140 2.47 -28.62 14.88
N ASP A 141 2.55 -29.61 15.78
CA ASP A 141 3.62 -30.62 15.82
C ASP A 141 3.32 -31.84 14.94
N ARG A 142 2.05 -32.25 14.87
CA ARG A 142 1.59 -33.40 14.09
C ARG A 142 0.11 -33.34 13.75
N VAL A 143 -0.25 -34.08 12.71
CA VAL A 143 -1.64 -34.39 12.33
C VAL A 143 -1.85 -35.90 12.35
N THR A 144 -2.99 -36.36 12.85
CA THR A 144 -3.32 -37.78 12.98
C THR A 144 -4.70 -38.07 12.43
N GLY A 145 -4.86 -39.23 11.80
CA GLY A 145 -6.14 -39.73 11.30
C GLY A 145 -6.27 -41.22 11.58
N GLU A 146 -7.42 -41.67 12.06
CA GLU A 146 -7.66 -43.06 12.45
C GLU A 146 -9.08 -43.50 12.11
N PHE A 147 -9.21 -44.65 11.44
CA PHE A 147 -10.48 -45.34 11.29
C PHE A 147 -10.65 -46.32 12.45
N VAL A 148 -11.35 -45.88 13.50
CA VAL A 148 -11.50 -46.63 14.75
C VAL A 148 -12.29 -47.91 14.50
N GLY A 149 -11.66 -49.04 14.82
CA GLY A 149 -12.22 -50.39 14.67
C GLY A 149 -11.68 -51.15 13.45
N LEU A 150 -11.11 -50.46 12.45
CA LEU A 150 -10.42 -51.09 11.33
C LEU A 150 -8.95 -51.38 11.69
N GLN A 151 -8.39 -52.44 11.08
CA GLN A 151 -6.99 -52.83 11.24
C GLN A 151 -6.24 -52.63 9.92
N ALA A 152 -4.95 -52.29 10.01
CA ALA A 152 -4.08 -52.17 8.85
C ALA A 152 -3.90 -53.54 8.16
N GLU A 153 -3.65 -53.52 6.85
CA GLU A 153 -3.28 -54.75 6.14
C GLU A 153 -1.96 -55.32 6.70
N PRO A 154 -1.82 -56.65 6.76
CA PRO A 154 -0.59 -57.28 7.25
C PRO A 154 0.62 -56.82 6.42
N ASP A 155 1.71 -56.51 7.12
CA ASP A 155 2.98 -56.18 6.46
C ASP A 155 3.42 -57.36 5.57
N ARG A 156 3.69 -57.08 4.29
CA ARG A 156 4.13 -58.11 3.33
C ARG A 156 5.47 -58.73 3.73
N ASP A 157 6.31 -57.97 4.43
CA ASP A 157 7.64 -58.42 4.87
C ASP A 157 7.60 -59.09 6.26
N ASN A 158 6.49 -58.96 7.01
CA ASN A 158 6.30 -59.60 8.31
C ASN A 158 4.82 -59.94 8.62
N PRO A 159 4.28 -61.03 8.02
CA PRO A 159 2.87 -61.40 8.17
C PRO A 159 2.47 -61.88 9.57
N ASP A 160 3.44 -62.17 10.45
CA ASP A 160 3.22 -62.59 11.85
C ASP A 160 3.19 -61.41 12.84
N ALA A 161 3.38 -60.17 12.37
CA ALA A 161 3.27 -58.98 13.22
C ALA A 161 1.81 -58.79 13.72
N PRO A 162 1.60 -58.36 14.98
CA PRO A 162 0.27 -58.07 15.49
C PRO A 162 -0.40 -56.98 14.64
N ARG A 163 -1.65 -57.21 14.24
CA ARG A 163 -2.42 -56.27 13.41
C ARG A 163 -2.60 -54.95 14.15
N GLU A 164 -2.01 -53.90 13.59
CA GLU A 164 -2.12 -52.54 14.14
C GLU A 164 -3.46 -51.89 13.76
N PRO A 165 -3.98 -50.96 14.57
CA PRO A 165 -5.12 -50.14 14.19
C PRO A 165 -4.86 -49.38 12.88
N LEU A 166 -5.88 -49.18 12.05
CA LEU A 166 -5.75 -48.41 10.81
C LEU A 166 -5.63 -46.90 11.12
N ARG A 167 -4.41 -46.47 11.41
CA ARG A 167 -4.06 -45.10 11.78
C ARG A 167 -2.90 -44.58 10.93
N GLY A 168 -2.96 -43.30 10.62
CA GLY A 168 -1.88 -42.54 9.99
C GLY A 168 -1.47 -41.32 10.81
N GLU A 169 -0.19 -40.99 10.75
CA GLU A 169 0.38 -39.80 11.38
C GLU A 169 1.36 -39.12 10.43
N ARG A 170 1.35 -37.78 10.45
CA ARG A 170 2.35 -36.93 9.79
C ARG A 170 2.87 -35.92 10.80
N GLY A 171 4.19 -35.84 10.96
CA GLY A 171 4.87 -34.94 11.88
C GLY A 171 6.19 -34.45 11.31
N GLY A 172 6.88 -33.58 12.06
CA GLY A 172 8.16 -32.97 11.63
C GLY A 172 8.00 -31.71 10.76
N TYR A 173 6.76 -31.33 10.46
CA TYR A 173 6.38 -30.10 9.76
C TYR A 173 4.98 -29.66 10.21
N ASP A 174 4.66 -28.37 10.10
CA ASP A 174 3.33 -27.85 10.47
C ASP A 174 2.31 -28.12 9.36
N PHE A 175 1.62 -29.24 9.50
CA PHE A 175 0.62 -29.74 8.55
C PHE A 175 -0.79 -29.18 8.79
N ARG A 176 -1.00 -28.23 9.71
CA ARG A 176 -2.35 -27.68 9.96
C ARG A 176 -2.99 -27.19 8.65
N PRO A 177 -4.25 -27.61 8.37
CA PRO A 177 -4.93 -27.23 7.14
C PRO A 177 -5.37 -25.77 7.18
N GLN A 178 -5.34 -25.12 6.02
CA GLN A 178 -6.03 -23.85 5.85
C GLN A 178 -7.54 -24.05 5.93
N ILE A 179 -8.23 -23.17 6.64
CA ILE A 179 -9.69 -23.23 6.85
C ILE A 179 -10.33 -21.99 6.24
N VAL A 180 -11.16 -22.20 5.22
CA VAL A 180 -12.04 -21.16 4.67
C VAL A 180 -13.53 -21.38 4.96
N GLY A 181 -13.85 -22.52 5.59
CA GLY A 181 -15.19 -22.94 5.96
C GLY A 181 -15.20 -24.43 6.28
N VAL A 182 -16.40 -25.00 6.38
CA VAL A 182 -16.62 -26.45 6.45
C VAL A 182 -17.60 -26.81 5.34
N PHE A 183 -17.12 -27.55 4.35
CA PHE A 183 -17.85 -27.88 3.13
C PHE A 183 -18.15 -29.37 3.06
N THR A 184 -19.34 -29.72 2.60
CA THR A 184 -19.76 -31.10 2.38
C THR A 184 -20.64 -31.21 1.12
N ASP A 185 -20.57 -32.33 0.41
CA ASP A 185 -21.53 -32.65 -0.65
C ASP A 185 -22.76 -33.42 -0.12
N LEU A 186 -22.77 -33.72 1.18
CA LEU A 186 -23.90 -34.35 1.84
C LEU A 186 -24.99 -33.33 2.15
N SER A 187 -26.21 -33.84 2.35
CA SER A 187 -27.39 -33.05 2.68
C SER A 187 -28.31 -33.88 3.55
N GLY A 188 -29.16 -33.19 4.32
CA GLY A 188 -30.12 -33.82 5.23
C GLY A 188 -29.73 -33.65 6.70
N ARG A 189 -30.30 -34.48 7.57
CA ARG A 189 -30.05 -34.42 9.02
C ARG A 189 -28.66 -34.98 9.34
N ALA A 190 -27.91 -34.28 10.18
CA ALA A 190 -26.61 -34.75 10.63
C ALA A 190 -26.77 -35.99 11.55
N PRO A 191 -25.99 -37.06 11.32
CA PRO A 191 -26.01 -38.23 12.18
C PRO A 191 -25.42 -37.90 13.57
N PRO A 192 -25.85 -38.60 14.63
CA PRO A 192 -25.25 -38.44 15.95
C PRO A 192 -23.77 -38.87 15.94
N GLY A 193 -22.93 -38.16 16.70
CA GLY A 193 -21.48 -38.42 16.77
C GLY A 193 -20.64 -37.74 15.69
N LEU A 194 -21.27 -37.03 14.74
CA LEU A 194 -20.56 -36.19 13.79
C LEU A 194 -20.27 -34.82 14.42
N GLU A 195 -19.00 -34.50 14.61
CA GLU A 195 -18.51 -33.30 15.27
C GLU A 195 -17.23 -32.80 14.59
N PHE A 196 -17.18 -31.50 14.34
CA PHE A 196 -16.02 -30.75 13.92
C PHE A 196 -15.88 -29.59 14.89
N SER A 197 -14.71 -29.45 15.50
CA SER A 197 -14.38 -28.36 16.40
C SER A 197 -13.01 -27.79 16.06
N ALA A 198 -12.95 -26.49 15.80
CA ALA A 198 -11.70 -25.79 15.54
C ALA A 198 -11.61 -24.53 16.41
N THR A 199 -10.55 -24.43 17.22
CA THR A 199 -10.30 -23.20 17.99
C THR A 199 -9.57 -22.18 17.12
N ILE A 200 -10.25 -21.08 16.83
CA ILE A 200 -9.72 -20.01 15.97
C ILE A 200 -8.63 -19.26 16.74
N ASP A 201 -7.55 -18.91 16.05
CA ASP A 201 -6.47 -18.12 16.65
C ASP A 201 -6.89 -16.66 16.84
N THR A 202 -7.44 -16.35 18.01
CA THR A 202 -7.87 -15.00 18.41
C THR A 202 -6.86 -14.32 19.33
N ARG A 203 -5.58 -14.69 19.29
CA ARG A 203 -4.56 -14.22 20.28
C ARG A 203 -4.43 -12.70 20.36
N TYR A 204 -4.73 -11.98 19.28
CA TYR A 204 -4.64 -10.52 19.19
C TYR A 204 -5.95 -9.80 19.54
N SER A 205 -7.08 -10.52 19.61
CA SER A 205 -8.38 -10.00 20.02
C SER A 205 -8.48 -9.95 21.55
N SER A 206 -7.71 -9.04 22.14
CA SER A 206 -7.61 -8.83 23.58
C SER A 206 -8.27 -7.53 24.04
N SER A 207 -8.47 -7.42 25.35
CA SER A 207 -8.73 -6.14 26.02
C SER A 207 -7.94 -6.06 27.32
N PRO A 208 -7.50 -4.87 27.76
CA PRO A 208 -6.78 -4.73 29.02
C PRO A 208 -7.64 -5.15 30.21
N THR A 209 -7.06 -5.91 31.14
CA THR A 209 -7.69 -6.13 32.46
C THR A 209 -7.75 -4.83 33.26
N VAL A 210 -8.58 -4.81 34.31
CA VAL A 210 -8.65 -3.67 35.24
C VAL A 210 -7.27 -3.37 35.85
N LEU A 211 -6.47 -4.40 36.17
CA LEU A 211 -5.12 -4.23 36.70
C LEU A 211 -4.20 -3.53 35.69
N LYS A 212 -4.20 -3.98 34.44
CA LYS A 212 -3.40 -3.36 33.36
C LYS A 212 -3.84 -1.92 33.14
N LEU A 213 -5.15 -1.66 33.08
CA LEU A 213 -5.70 -0.31 32.91
C LEU A 213 -5.30 0.65 34.05
N LEU A 214 -5.40 0.20 35.31
CA LEU A 214 -5.00 1.01 36.47
C LEU A 214 -3.50 1.30 36.47
N ALA A 215 -2.66 0.33 36.12
CA ALA A 215 -1.22 0.53 36.02
C ALA A 215 -0.86 1.56 34.93
N MET A 216 -1.54 1.53 33.78
CA MET A 216 -1.37 2.51 32.72
C MET A 216 -1.77 3.93 33.17
N ILE A 217 -2.97 4.09 33.74
CA ILE A 217 -3.49 5.38 34.18
C ILE A 217 -2.58 5.97 35.28
N LEU A 218 -2.27 5.17 36.31
CA LEU A 218 -1.43 5.60 37.41
C LEU A 218 -0.01 5.92 36.93
N GLY A 219 0.54 5.10 36.03
CA GLY A 219 1.87 5.29 35.46
C GLY A 219 1.99 6.60 34.68
N VAL A 220 1.03 6.91 33.81
CA VAL A 220 0.97 8.19 33.09
C VAL A 220 0.82 9.36 34.06
N ALA A 221 -0.07 9.25 35.06
CA ALA A 221 -0.24 10.28 36.08
C ALA A 221 1.04 10.52 36.88
N MET A 222 1.76 9.47 37.27
CA MET A 222 3.05 9.56 37.96
C MET A 222 4.13 10.23 37.09
N THR A 223 4.18 9.93 35.79
CA THR A 223 5.07 10.63 34.86
C THR A 223 4.75 12.12 34.81
N ILE A 224 3.49 12.52 34.67
CA ILE A 224 3.07 13.93 34.66
C ILE A 224 3.45 14.63 35.96
N VAL A 225 3.19 14.01 37.12
CA VAL A 225 3.55 14.54 38.44
C VAL A 225 5.07 14.70 38.57
N SER A 226 5.85 13.73 38.08
CA SER A 226 7.32 13.79 38.11
C SER A 226 7.88 14.94 37.25
N LEU A 227 7.29 15.20 36.08
CA LEU A 227 7.66 16.31 35.20
C LEU A 227 7.25 17.66 35.78
N GLY A 228 6.09 17.73 36.44
CA GLY A 228 5.67 18.90 37.20
C GLY A 228 6.65 19.22 38.34
N ALA A 229 7.11 18.20 39.06
CA ALA A 229 8.14 18.35 40.09
C ALA A 229 9.49 18.79 39.50
N LEU A 230 9.89 18.22 38.35
CA LEU A 230 11.10 18.63 37.62
C LEU A 230 11.02 20.11 37.20
N HIS A 231 9.86 20.58 36.74
CA HIS A 231 9.63 21.98 36.40
C HIS A 231 9.83 22.94 37.59
N VAL A 232 9.39 22.53 38.78
CA VAL A 232 9.57 23.29 40.02
C VAL A 232 11.05 23.35 40.41
N LEU A 233 11.78 22.24 40.28
CA LEU A 233 13.23 22.19 40.54
C LEU A 233 14.00 23.08 39.57
N ASP A 234 13.63 23.04 38.30
CA ASP A 234 14.16 23.88 37.23
C ASP A 234 14.02 25.37 37.59
N SER A 235 12.88 25.76 38.21
CA SER A 235 12.55 27.16 38.54
C SER A 235 13.22 27.72 39.79
N ALA A 236 14.08 26.95 40.45
CA ALA A 236 14.80 27.36 41.65
C ALA A 236 15.84 28.46 41.42
N ASP A 237 16.25 28.74 40.17
CA ASP A 237 17.15 29.84 39.81
C ASP A 237 16.46 31.23 39.82
N GLY A 238 15.16 31.30 40.14
CA GLY A 238 14.38 32.53 40.23
C GLY A 238 13.99 33.15 38.88
N ARG A 239 14.35 32.53 37.75
CA ARG A 239 13.98 33.02 36.41
C ARG A 239 12.56 32.61 36.05
N ARG A 240 11.68 33.60 35.87
CA ARG A 240 10.30 33.39 35.40
C ARG A 240 10.25 33.23 33.89
N HIS A 241 9.32 32.39 33.41
CA HIS A 241 8.96 32.34 32.00
C HIS A 241 8.34 33.68 31.57
N LYS A 242 9.00 34.39 30.65
CA LYS A 242 8.44 35.62 30.06
C LYS A 242 7.50 35.32 28.89
N ARG A 243 7.82 34.32 28.05
CA ARG A 243 7.04 33.89 26.87
C ARG A 243 7.34 32.43 26.53
N PHE A 244 6.33 31.67 26.09
CA PHE A 244 6.48 30.31 25.58
C PHE A 244 6.83 30.32 24.08
N LEU A 245 5.98 30.95 23.27
CA LEU A 245 6.17 31.12 21.83
C LEU A 245 7.07 32.34 21.51
N PRO A 246 7.75 32.34 20.34
CA PRO A 246 8.54 33.47 19.86
C PRO A 246 7.67 34.72 19.65
N PRO A 247 8.25 35.93 19.77
CA PRO A 247 7.51 37.19 19.59
C PRO A 247 6.92 37.36 18.19
N ARG A 248 7.44 36.69 17.15
CA ARG A 248 6.97 36.77 15.76
C ARG A 248 6.08 35.60 15.35
N TRP A 249 5.60 34.81 16.31
CA TRP A 249 4.80 33.62 16.01
C TRP A 249 3.52 33.96 15.21
N TRP A 250 2.82 35.01 15.63
CA TRP A 250 1.55 35.46 15.03
C TRP A 250 1.71 36.54 13.95
N SER A 251 2.82 36.52 13.21
CA SER A 251 3.03 37.42 12.06
C SER A 251 3.11 36.62 10.76
N MET A 252 2.71 37.21 9.63
CA MET A 252 2.90 36.60 8.30
C MET A 252 3.86 37.44 7.47
N SER A 253 4.78 36.78 6.78
CA SER A 253 5.60 37.38 5.73
C SER A 253 5.09 36.96 4.34
N PRO A 254 5.45 37.67 3.26
CA PRO A 254 5.08 37.26 1.90
C PRO A 254 5.54 35.84 1.54
N LEU A 255 6.69 35.42 2.06
CA LEU A 255 7.20 34.06 1.86
C LEU A 255 6.33 33.03 2.61
N ASP A 256 5.86 33.34 3.82
CA ASP A 256 4.92 32.47 4.53
C ASP A 256 3.62 32.31 3.75
N GLY A 257 3.11 33.40 3.18
CA GLY A 257 1.92 33.38 2.32
C GLY A 257 2.12 32.48 1.09
N LEU A 258 3.26 32.60 0.41
CA LEU A 258 3.58 31.77 -0.75
C LEU A 258 3.72 30.28 -0.39
N VAL A 259 4.47 29.95 0.67
CA VAL A 259 4.63 28.55 1.12
C VAL A 259 3.28 27.96 1.52
N THR A 260 2.45 28.72 2.25
CA THR A 260 1.09 28.30 2.62
C THR A 260 0.22 28.08 1.39
N ALA A 261 0.26 29.00 0.41
CA ALA A 261 -0.51 28.86 -0.83
C ALA A 261 -0.11 27.62 -1.63
N VAL A 262 1.20 27.35 -1.75
CA VAL A 262 1.70 26.14 -2.43
C VAL A 262 1.24 24.87 -1.70
N LEU A 263 1.37 24.82 -0.37
CA LEU A 263 0.94 23.66 0.43
C LEU A 263 -0.58 23.41 0.34
N VAL A 264 -1.39 24.47 0.42
CA VAL A 264 -2.85 24.36 0.31
C VAL A 264 -3.25 23.96 -1.10
N TRP A 265 -2.66 24.54 -2.15
CA TRP A 265 -2.96 24.15 -3.52
C TRP A 265 -2.58 22.69 -3.78
N TRP A 266 -1.39 22.28 -3.34
CA TRP A 266 -0.93 20.90 -3.44
C TRP A 266 -1.79 19.91 -2.67
N HIS A 267 -2.39 20.31 -1.55
CA HIS A 267 -3.34 19.46 -0.84
C HIS A 267 -4.53 19.04 -1.71
N PHE A 268 -4.96 19.89 -2.65
CA PHE A 268 -6.03 19.57 -3.60
C PHE A 268 -5.52 18.89 -4.87
N VAL A 269 -4.54 19.48 -5.57
CA VAL A 269 -4.12 19.00 -6.91
C VAL A 269 -2.90 18.08 -6.90
N GLY A 270 -2.21 18.00 -5.77
CA GLY A 270 -0.96 17.28 -5.63
C GLY A 270 -1.13 15.77 -5.61
N ALA A 271 -0.09 15.06 -6.02
CA ALA A 271 -0.02 13.62 -5.95
C ALA A 271 -0.04 13.11 -4.50
N ASN A 272 -0.68 11.96 -4.30
CA ASN A 272 -0.74 11.27 -3.02
C ASN A 272 0.42 10.26 -2.88
N THR A 273 0.62 9.69 -1.69
CA THR A 273 1.63 8.63 -1.51
C THR A 273 1.05 7.25 -1.84
N ALA A 274 1.91 6.26 -2.12
CA ALA A 274 1.47 4.94 -2.56
C ALA A 274 0.60 4.21 -1.51
N ASP A 275 0.95 4.31 -0.23
CA ASP A 275 0.35 3.53 0.85
C ASP A 275 -0.85 4.21 1.53
N ASP A 276 -1.39 5.27 0.93
CA ASP A 276 -2.53 5.97 1.53
C ASP A 276 -3.78 5.08 1.56
N GLY A 277 -3.99 4.28 0.51
CA GLY A 277 -5.05 3.27 0.49
C GLY A 277 -4.84 2.16 1.53
N TYR A 278 -3.58 1.74 1.71
CA TYR A 278 -3.17 0.72 2.68
C TYR A 278 -3.57 1.14 4.11
N ILE A 279 -3.10 2.33 4.52
CA ILE A 279 -3.32 2.88 5.87
C ILE A 279 -4.78 3.23 6.11
N LEU A 280 -5.47 3.82 5.12
CA LEU A 280 -6.89 4.15 5.24
C LEU A 280 -7.75 2.91 5.48
N THR A 281 -7.49 1.84 4.73
CA THR A 281 -8.26 0.59 4.86
C THR A 281 -8.06 -0.02 6.24
N MET A 282 -6.80 -0.13 6.70
CA MET A 282 -6.49 -0.65 8.02
C MET A 282 -7.14 0.16 9.14
N ALA A 283 -7.11 1.49 9.04
CA ALA A 283 -7.73 2.37 10.02
C ALA A 283 -9.26 2.22 10.04
N ARG A 284 -9.90 1.93 8.90
CA ARG A 284 -11.36 1.76 8.82
C ARG A 284 -11.84 0.44 9.42
N VAL A 285 -11.09 -0.65 9.24
CA VAL A 285 -11.49 -2.00 9.72
C VAL A 285 -11.09 -2.25 11.17
N SER A 286 -10.15 -1.47 11.72
CA SER A 286 -9.57 -1.71 13.06
C SER A 286 -10.61 -1.62 14.20
N GLU A 287 -11.64 -0.78 14.06
CA GLU A 287 -12.70 -0.65 15.07
C GLU A 287 -13.51 -1.95 15.23
N GLN A 288 -13.83 -2.63 14.11
CA GLN A 288 -14.57 -3.89 14.12
C GLN A 288 -13.68 -5.08 14.50
N ALA A 289 -12.42 -5.04 14.09
CA ALA A 289 -11.41 -6.04 14.45
C ALA A 289 -11.12 -6.07 15.96
N GLY A 290 -11.21 -4.91 16.62
CA GLY A 290 -10.86 -4.73 18.03
C GLY A 290 -9.36 -4.58 18.28
N TYR A 291 -8.54 -4.61 17.23
CA TYR A 291 -7.09 -4.36 17.29
C TYR A 291 -6.57 -3.82 15.95
N MET A 292 -5.39 -3.20 15.95
CA MET A 292 -4.79 -2.60 14.76
C MET A 292 -4.05 -3.65 13.91
N ALA A 293 -4.80 -4.48 13.19
CA ALA A 293 -4.27 -5.53 12.32
C ALA A 293 -3.53 -4.95 11.11
N ASN A 294 -2.47 -5.63 10.68
CA ASN A 294 -2.06 -5.53 9.29
C ASN A 294 -3.05 -6.30 8.42
N TYR A 295 -3.84 -5.58 7.63
CA TYR A 295 -4.98 -6.13 6.91
C TYR A 295 -4.59 -6.90 5.65
N TYR A 296 -3.51 -6.48 5.00
CA TYR A 296 -3.13 -6.96 3.67
C TYR A 296 -2.06 -8.05 3.68
N ARG A 297 -1.31 -8.19 4.78
CA ARG A 297 -0.19 -9.12 4.87
C ARG A 297 -0.01 -9.63 6.29
N TRP A 298 0.83 -10.65 6.43
CA TRP A 298 1.29 -11.23 7.68
C TRP A 298 0.16 -11.80 8.53
N PHE A 299 -0.79 -12.50 7.91
CA PHE A 299 -1.76 -13.36 8.59
C PHE A 299 -2.60 -12.63 9.64
N GLY A 300 -2.88 -11.34 9.43
CA GLY A 300 -3.64 -10.51 10.37
C GLY A 300 -2.90 -10.14 11.66
N THR A 301 -1.57 -10.28 11.71
CA THR A 301 -0.77 -9.83 12.87
C THR A 301 -0.83 -8.31 13.05
N PRO A 302 -0.81 -7.79 14.30
CA PRO A 302 -0.94 -6.35 14.56
C PRO A 302 0.25 -5.53 14.05
N GLU A 303 0.05 -4.23 13.80
CA GLU A 303 1.12 -3.27 13.45
C GLU A 303 2.06 -2.89 14.60
N ALA A 304 1.72 -3.32 15.83
CA ALA A 304 2.55 -3.08 16.99
C ALA A 304 3.99 -3.60 16.79
N PRO A 305 5.03 -2.87 17.25
CA PRO A 305 4.96 -1.72 18.17
C PRO A 305 4.71 -0.36 17.50
N PHE A 306 4.44 -0.32 16.19
CA PHE A 306 4.27 0.92 15.43
C PHE A 306 2.79 1.30 15.27
N GLY A 307 2.54 2.49 14.73
CA GLY A 307 1.21 2.82 14.19
C GLY A 307 0.19 3.37 15.19
N TRP A 308 0.60 3.89 16.35
CA TRP A 308 -0.33 4.49 17.34
C TRP A 308 -1.22 5.61 16.77
N TYR A 309 -0.78 6.27 15.69
CA TYR A 309 -1.55 7.33 15.03
C TYR A 309 -2.61 6.79 14.06
N TYR A 310 -2.56 5.51 13.69
CA TYR A 310 -3.60 4.87 12.89
C TYR A 310 -4.92 4.82 13.65
N ASP A 311 -4.88 4.63 14.97
CA ASP A 311 -6.06 4.72 15.84
C ASP A 311 -6.68 6.12 15.81
N LEU A 312 -5.85 7.17 15.68
CA LEU A 312 -6.36 8.53 15.51
C LEU A 312 -6.99 8.71 14.13
N LEU A 313 -6.45 8.09 13.09
CA LEU A 313 -7.05 8.09 11.76
C LEU A 313 -8.36 7.30 11.71
N ALA A 314 -8.48 6.20 12.46
CA ALA A 314 -9.74 5.46 12.61
C ALA A 314 -10.84 6.37 13.17
N LEU A 315 -10.54 7.06 14.27
CA LEU A 315 -11.45 8.05 14.86
C LEU A 315 -11.75 9.22 13.91
N TRP A 316 -10.77 9.65 13.11
CA TRP A 316 -10.92 10.73 12.14
C TRP A 316 -11.79 10.34 10.93
N ALA A 317 -11.73 9.07 10.53
CA ALA A 317 -12.49 8.51 9.42
C ALA A 317 -14.00 8.44 9.70
N ASN A 318 -14.41 8.41 10.98
CA ASN A 318 -15.81 8.47 11.39
C ASN A 318 -16.52 9.76 10.97
N VAL A 319 -15.78 10.83 10.67
CA VAL A 319 -16.35 12.08 10.14
C VAL A 319 -16.53 11.99 8.62
N SER A 320 -15.48 11.59 7.90
CA SER A 320 -15.47 11.45 6.45
C SER A 320 -14.23 10.65 6.03
N THR A 321 -14.33 9.85 4.97
CA THR A 321 -13.19 9.10 4.41
C THR A 321 -12.58 9.76 3.17
N THR A 322 -12.98 10.99 2.85
CA THR A 322 -12.47 11.70 1.66
C THR A 322 -10.97 12.01 1.76
N SER A 323 -10.29 12.01 0.62
CA SER A 323 -8.85 12.31 0.54
C SER A 323 -8.48 13.66 1.16
N VAL A 324 -9.26 14.71 0.90
CA VAL A 324 -9.04 16.05 1.48
C VAL A 324 -9.16 16.05 3.01
N TRP A 325 -10.13 15.34 3.57
CA TRP A 325 -10.33 15.30 5.02
C TRP A 325 -9.28 14.45 5.72
N MET A 326 -9.02 13.25 5.20
CA MET A 326 -8.07 12.30 5.79
C MET A 326 -6.63 12.85 5.77
N ARG A 327 -6.26 13.63 4.75
CA ARG A 327 -4.94 14.29 4.65
C ARG A 327 -4.88 15.66 5.32
N LEU A 328 -5.96 16.16 5.91
CA LEU A 328 -5.97 17.47 6.59
C LEU A 328 -4.96 17.54 7.75
N PRO A 329 -4.82 16.53 8.63
CA PRO A 329 -3.77 16.52 9.64
C PRO A 329 -2.37 16.68 9.04
N THR A 330 -2.11 16.06 7.90
CA THR A 330 -0.84 16.16 7.17
C THR A 330 -0.59 17.59 6.66
N LEU A 331 -1.60 18.28 6.12
CA LEU A 331 -1.48 19.70 5.75
C LEU A 331 -1.17 20.58 6.98
N LEU A 332 -1.83 20.34 8.11
CA LEU A 332 -1.56 21.09 9.34
C LEU A 332 -0.14 20.84 9.86
N MET A 333 0.37 19.61 9.75
CA MET A 333 1.76 19.29 10.07
C MET A 333 2.74 19.99 9.12
N ALA A 334 2.42 20.11 7.84
CA ALA A 334 3.22 20.86 6.87
C ALA A 334 3.37 22.33 7.28
N LEU A 335 2.24 22.97 7.59
CA LEU A 335 2.19 24.35 8.02
C LEU A 335 2.95 24.56 9.33
N ALA A 336 2.75 23.66 10.30
CA ALA A 336 3.47 23.68 11.57
C ALA A 336 4.98 23.51 11.37
N CYS A 337 5.40 22.59 10.49
CA CYS A 337 6.80 22.34 10.15
C CYS A 337 7.46 23.61 9.58
N TRP A 338 6.83 24.26 8.59
CA TRP A 338 7.32 25.53 8.05
C TRP A 338 7.36 26.63 9.13
N TRP A 339 6.34 26.72 9.98
CA TRP A 339 6.29 27.69 11.07
C TRP A 339 7.45 27.51 12.05
N VAL A 340 7.75 26.26 12.42
CA VAL A 340 8.88 25.91 13.30
C VAL A 340 10.21 26.24 12.63
N ILE A 341 10.41 25.87 11.36
CA ILE A 341 11.64 26.19 10.61
C ILE A 341 11.89 27.70 10.58
N SER A 342 10.88 28.47 10.19
CA SER A 342 10.99 29.92 9.96
C SER A 342 11.10 30.74 11.26
N ARG A 343 10.44 30.32 12.35
CA ARG A 343 10.32 31.11 13.59
C ARG A 343 11.19 30.61 14.75
N GLU A 344 11.51 29.32 14.80
CA GLU A 344 12.34 28.73 15.85
C GLU A 344 13.76 28.41 15.34
N VAL A 345 13.85 27.66 14.22
CA VAL A 345 15.13 27.13 13.75
C VAL A 345 16.00 28.23 13.15
N ILE A 346 15.55 28.90 12.09
CA ILE A 346 16.32 29.92 11.37
C ILE A 346 16.87 31.01 12.32
N PRO A 347 16.08 31.59 13.24
CA PRO A 347 16.60 32.59 14.18
C PRO A 347 17.62 32.04 15.18
N ARG A 348 17.55 30.75 15.51
CA ARG A 348 18.47 30.08 16.43
C ARG A 348 19.82 29.72 15.79
N LEU A 349 19.85 29.51 14.47
CA LEU A 349 21.06 29.15 13.73
C LEU A 349 22.09 30.29 13.60
N GLY A 350 21.71 31.54 13.88
CA GLY A 350 22.65 32.68 13.98
C GLY A 350 22.19 33.93 13.25
N THR A 351 22.95 35.02 13.44
CA THR A 351 22.57 36.35 12.93
C THR A 351 22.59 36.43 11.41
N ALA A 352 23.55 35.79 10.73
CA ALA A 352 23.61 35.81 9.27
C ALA A 352 22.45 35.05 8.63
N VAL A 353 22.07 33.90 9.20
CA VAL A 353 20.92 33.10 8.74
C VAL A 353 19.62 33.88 8.92
N LYS A 354 19.43 34.49 10.10
CA LYS A 354 18.23 35.26 10.45
C LYS A 354 17.93 36.45 9.53
N HIS A 355 18.96 37.16 9.06
CA HIS A 355 18.79 38.36 8.24
C HIS A 355 18.93 38.11 6.74
N SER A 356 19.41 36.93 6.33
CA SER A 356 19.57 36.58 4.92
C SER A 356 18.23 36.16 4.31
N ARG A 357 17.74 36.95 3.33
CA ARG A 357 16.58 36.55 2.53
C ARG A 357 16.86 35.29 1.72
N ALA A 358 18.05 35.16 1.14
CA ALA A 358 18.46 33.97 0.39
C ALA A 358 18.40 32.69 1.24
N ALA A 359 18.75 32.78 2.53
CA ALA A 359 18.66 31.64 3.44
C ALA A 359 17.20 31.22 3.68
N ALA A 360 16.29 32.17 3.91
CA ALA A 360 14.87 31.89 4.09
C ALA A 360 14.22 31.30 2.82
N TRP A 361 14.54 31.84 1.64
CA TRP A 361 14.02 31.34 0.36
C TRP A 361 14.57 29.95 0.02
N THR A 362 15.85 29.68 0.29
CA THR A 362 16.44 28.35 0.10
C THR A 362 15.86 27.33 1.09
N ALA A 363 15.63 27.74 2.34
CA ALA A 363 14.98 26.90 3.35
C ALA A 363 13.56 26.52 2.93
N ALA A 364 12.78 27.48 2.45
CA ALA A 364 11.42 27.25 1.96
C ALA A 364 11.40 26.33 0.73
N GLY A 365 12.25 26.63 -0.27
CA GLY A 365 12.30 25.85 -1.50
C GLY A 365 12.72 24.41 -1.26
N LEU A 366 13.73 24.17 -0.42
CA LEU A 366 14.18 22.81 -0.11
C LEU A 366 13.21 22.06 0.82
N PHE A 367 12.51 22.76 1.72
CA PHE A 367 11.40 22.17 2.49
C PHE A 367 10.27 21.72 1.58
N LEU A 368 9.81 22.58 0.66
CA LEU A 368 8.75 22.25 -0.29
C LEU A 368 9.16 21.12 -1.24
N ALA A 369 10.38 21.16 -1.79
CA ALA A 369 10.89 20.09 -2.67
C ALA A 369 10.95 18.70 -2.01
N PHE A 370 11.01 18.62 -0.67
CA PHE A 370 10.82 17.36 0.04
C PHE A 370 9.35 17.10 0.35
N TRP A 371 8.63 18.11 0.81
CA TRP A 371 7.27 17.93 1.33
C TRP A 371 6.28 17.51 0.25
N LEU A 372 6.29 18.20 -0.89
CA LEU A 372 5.32 17.99 -1.96
C LEU A 372 5.36 16.55 -2.50
N PRO A 373 6.54 15.99 -2.90
CA PRO A 373 6.57 14.66 -3.49
C PRO A 373 6.57 13.48 -2.53
N LEU A 374 6.82 13.69 -1.22
CA LEU A 374 7.06 12.60 -0.27
C LEU A 374 6.08 12.57 0.90
N ASN A 375 5.45 13.69 1.27
CA ASN A 375 4.70 13.83 2.51
C ASN A 375 3.23 14.23 2.32
N ASN A 376 2.66 14.10 1.12
CA ASN A 376 1.25 14.39 0.86
C ASN A 376 0.37 13.13 0.98
N GLY A 377 0.28 12.55 2.17
CA GLY A 377 -0.44 11.29 2.39
C GLY A 377 -0.73 10.98 3.85
N LEU A 378 -1.07 9.73 4.14
CA LEU A 378 -1.40 9.18 5.46
C LEU A 378 -0.24 8.43 6.12
N ARG A 379 0.88 8.28 5.40
CA ARG A 379 2.10 7.67 5.91
C ARG A 379 2.71 8.42 7.11
N PRO A 380 3.64 7.83 7.88
CA PRO A 380 4.15 8.45 9.11
C PRO A 380 5.24 9.51 8.88
N GLU A 381 5.80 9.63 7.68
CA GLU A 381 6.89 10.59 7.40
C GLU A 381 6.59 12.06 7.79
N PRO A 382 5.38 12.62 7.58
CA PRO A 382 5.03 13.96 8.02
C PRO A 382 5.15 14.14 9.55
N ILE A 383 4.71 13.13 10.31
CA ILE A 383 4.77 13.10 11.78
C ILE A 383 6.24 13.04 12.21
N ILE A 384 7.03 12.18 11.58
CA ILE A 384 8.46 12.00 11.90
C ILE A 384 9.25 13.28 11.58
N ALA A 385 9.01 13.90 10.40
CA ALA A 385 9.69 15.12 9.98
C ALA A 385 9.43 16.29 10.95
N LEU A 386 8.18 16.49 11.35
CA LEU A 386 7.81 17.50 12.35
C LEU A 386 8.37 17.13 13.74
N GLY A 387 8.29 15.86 14.11
CA GLY A 387 8.77 15.31 15.37
C GLY A 387 10.26 15.49 15.62
N ILE A 388 11.09 15.27 14.60
CA ILE A 388 12.54 15.52 14.64
C ILE A 388 12.81 17.01 14.90
N LEU A 389 12.10 17.91 14.23
CA LEU A 389 12.24 19.35 14.46
C LEU A 389 11.82 19.76 15.86
N LEU A 390 10.69 19.27 16.35
CA LEU A 390 10.20 19.58 17.70
C LEU A 390 11.13 19.03 18.78
N THR A 391 11.69 17.84 18.57
CA THR A 391 12.74 17.27 19.43
C THR A 391 13.96 18.18 19.47
N TRP A 392 14.49 18.59 18.30
CA TRP A 392 15.63 19.51 18.23
C TRP A 392 15.33 20.87 18.89
N CYS A 393 14.18 21.48 18.60
CA CYS A 393 13.77 22.76 19.18
C CYS A 393 13.67 22.70 20.70
N SER A 394 13.13 21.60 21.23
CA SER A 394 12.98 21.39 22.68
C SER A 394 14.33 21.21 23.36
N VAL A 395 15.25 20.44 22.76
CA VAL A 395 16.65 20.32 23.23
C VAL A 395 17.33 21.68 23.18
N GLU A 396 17.28 22.41 22.06
CA GLU A 396 17.93 23.72 21.93
C GLU A 396 17.43 24.75 22.95
N ARG A 397 16.12 24.74 23.23
CA ARG A 397 15.54 25.59 24.26
C ARG A 397 16.00 25.18 25.65
N GLY A 398 16.08 23.88 25.95
CA GLY A 398 16.65 23.36 27.20
C GLY A 398 18.11 23.77 27.38
N VAL A 399 18.93 23.67 26.33
CA VAL A 399 20.34 24.08 26.33
C VAL A 399 20.50 25.58 26.51
N ALA A 400 19.68 26.39 25.83
CA ALA A 400 19.74 27.84 25.95
C ALA A 400 19.34 28.35 27.34
N THR A 401 18.40 27.67 27.99
CA THR A 401 17.83 28.08 29.29
C THR A 401 18.42 27.35 30.48
N SER A 402 19.26 26.33 30.25
CA SER A 402 19.78 25.41 31.27
C SER A 402 18.66 24.75 32.07
N ARG A 403 17.61 24.24 31.39
CA ARG A 403 16.44 23.60 32.00
C ARG A 403 16.28 22.17 31.49
N LEU A 404 15.87 21.25 32.36
CA LEU A 404 15.73 19.82 32.03
C LEU A 404 14.33 19.47 31.50
N LEU A 405 13.28 20.18 31.89
CA LEU A 405 11.92 19.89 31.41
C LEU A 405 11.81 19.91 29.86
N PRO A 406 12.36 20.89 29.11
CA PRO A 406 12.32 20.84 27.65
C PRO A 406 13.06 19.63 27.08
N VAL A 407 14.11 19.15 27.75
CA VAL A 407 14.83 17.94 27.33
C VAL A 407 13.99 16.69 27.61
N ALA A 408 13.28 16.63 28.73
CA ALA A 408 12.31 15.57 29.03
C ALA A 408 11.19 15.51 27.98
N VAL A 409 10.64 16.67 27.61
CA VAL A 409 9.64 16.79 26.52
C VAL A 409 10.23 16.35 25.19
N ALA A 410 11.48 16.70 24.89
CA ALA A 410 12.16 16.24 23.68
C ALA A 410 12.27 14.71 23.64
N ILE A 411 12.53 14.06 24.76
CA ILE A 411 12.59 12.59 24.87
C ILE A 411 11.21 11.97 24.58
N ILE A 412 10.13 12.54 25.13
CA ILE A 412 8.76 12.06 24.87
C ILE A 412 8.42 12.20 23.39
N ILE A 413 8.69 13.36 22.78
CA ILE A 413 8.43 13.58 21.35
C ILE A 413 9.26 12.63 20.50
N GLY A 414 10.56 12.52 20.77
CA GLY A 414 11.46 11.64 20.03
C GLY A 414 11.06 10.16 20.14
N ALA A 415 10.63 9.70 21.33
CA ALA A 415 10.11 8.36 21.54
C ALA A 415 8.79 8.13 20.77
N LEU A 416 7.85 9.07 20.84
CA LEU A 416 6.57 8.97 20.11
C LEU A 416 6.79 8.92 18.59
N THR A 417 7.78 9.66 18.10
CA THR A 417 8.14 9.69 16.67
C THR A 417 8.87 8.42 16.22
N LEU A 418 9.66 7.82 17.11
CA LEU A 418 10.35 6.55 16.86
C LEU A 418 9.33 5.42 16.61
N PHE A 419 8.24 5.40 17.38
CA PHE A 419 7.18 4.40 17.26
C PHE A 419 6.04 4.81 16.33
N SER A 420 6.19 5.90 15.55
CA SER A 420 5.20 6.24 14.51
C SER A 420 5.26 5.23 13.36
N GLY A 421 6.46 4.80 12.96
CA GLY A 421 6.69 3.76 11.97
C GLY A 421 8.16 3.32 12.00
N PRO A 422 8.56 2.25 11.28
CA PRO A 422 9.95 1.79 11.28
C PRO A 422 10.97 2.86 10.84
N THR A 423 10.55 3.78 9.95
CA THR A 423 11.36 4.94 9.51
C THR A 423 11.57 5.99 10.60
N GLY A 424 10.83 5.90 11.71
CA GLY A 424 10.99 6.72 12.91
C GLY A 424 12.37 6.58 13.56
N VAL A 425 13.15 5.55 13.19
CA VAL A 425 14.55 5.39 13.60
C VAL A 425 15.41 6.63 13.28
N ALA A 426 15.04 7.43 12.28
CA ALA A 426 15.67 8.73 12.00
C ALA A 426 15.65 9.69 13.21
N ALA A 427 14.63 9.61 14.06
CA ALA A 427 14.52 10.41 15.28
C ALA A 427 15.60 10.08 16.33
N VAL A 428 16.21 8.90 16.27
CA VAL A 428 17.36 8.53 17.11
C VAL A 428 18.51 9.52 16.91
N GLY A 429 18.69 10.08 15.71
CA GLY A 429 19.67 11.14 15.47
C GLY A 429 19.47 12.35 16.37
N ALA A 430 18.22 12.82 16.51
CA ALA A 430 17.89 13.94 17.39
C ALA A 430 18.08 13.61 18.88
N LEU A 431 17.74 12.38 19.29
CA LEU A 431 17.90 11.91 20.67
C LEU A 431 19.38 11.74 21.07
N LEU A 432 20.20 11.12 20.22
CA LEU A 432 21.63 10.92 20.50
C LEU A 432 22.38 12.25 20.59
N VAL A 433 22.05 13.20 19.71
CA VAL A 433 22.65 14.55 19.74
C VAL A 433 22.23 15.33 20.99
N ALA A 434 21.13 14.96 21.64
CA ALA A 434 20.68 15.55 22.91
C ALA A 434 21.48 15.08 24.13
N ILE A 435 22.21 13.95 24.06
CA ILE A 435 22.94 13.36 25.19
C ILE A 435 24.03 14.29 25.72
N GLY A 436 24.85 14.86 24.83
CA GLY A 436 25.93 15.77 25.21
C GLY A 436 25.40 16.97 26.01
N PRO A 437 24.43 17.73 25.47
CA PRO A 437 23.84 18.84 26.19
C PRO A 437 23.06 18.43 27.46
N LEU A 438 22.38 17.28 27.48
CA LEU A 438 21.73 16.75 28.69
C LEU A 438 22.76 16.56 29.81
N LYS A 439 23.90 15.91 29.52
CA LYS A 439 24.99 15.73 30.48
C LYS A 439 25.49 17.07 31.02
N THR A 440 25.64 18.08 30.17
CA THR A 440 26.07 19.42 30.59
C THR A 440 25.09 20.07 31.56
N ILE A 441 23.78 20.04 31.27
CA ILE A 441 22.75 20.64 32.13
C ILE A 441 22.65 19.88 33.46
N VAL A 442 22.63 18.54 33.42
CA VAL A 442 22.58 17.72 34.63
C VAL A 442 23.79 18.02 35.52
N ALA A 443 25.01 17.97 34.97
CA ALA A 443 26.25 18.24 35.72
C ALA A 443 26.26 19.61 36.40
N ALA A 444 25.64 20.63 35.78
CA ALA A 444 25.55 21.96 36.37
C ALA A 444 24.61 22.03 37.59
N HIS A 445 23.61 21.15 37.67
CA HIS A 445 22.55 21.19 38.68
C HIS A 445 22.66 20.07 39.74
N THR A 446 23.50 19.05 39.53
CA THR A 446 23.61 17.90 40.44
C THR A 446 24.06 18.27 41.84
N SER A 447 24.92 19.28 41.98
CA SER A 447 25.44 19.72 43.29
C SER A 447 24.36 20.25 44.24
N ARG A 448 23.21 20.70 43.69
CA ARG A 448 22.10 21.25 44.46
C ARG A 448 20.97 20.24 44.71
N PHE A 449 20.67 19.40 43.72
CA PHE A 449 19.49 18.52 43.76
C PHE A 449 19.81 17.02 43.81
N GLY A 450 21.05 16.62 43.50
CA GLY A 450 21.46 15.22 43.36
C GLY A 450 21.01 14.58 42.05
N TYR A 451 21.58 13.41 41.72
CA TYR A 451 21.31 12.72 40.45
C TYR A 451 19.89 12.18 40.34
N LEU A 452 19.40 11.49 41.37
CA LEU A 452 18.11 10.79 41.34
C LEU A 452 16.94 11.74 41.07
N ALA A 453 16.94 12.93 41.67
CA ALA A 453 15.86 13.91 41.48
C ALA A 453 15.81 14.51 40.08
N LEU A 454 16.94 14.50 39.35
CA LEU A 454 17.03 15.03 38.00
C LEU A 454 16.84 13.95 36.94
N LEU A 455 17.25 12.70 37.21
CA LEU A 455 17.22 11.60 36.24
C LEU A 455 15.97 10.72 36.34
N ALA A 456 15.32 10.59 37.51
CA ALA A 456 14.11 9.78 37.63
C ALA A 456 12.93 10.29 36.76
N PRO A 457 12.65 11.61 36.68
CA PRO A 457 11.64 12.11 35.75
C PRO A 457 12.02 11.93 34.27
N ILE A 458 13.32 11.93 33.95
CA ILE A 458 13.82 11.68 32.58
C ILE A 458 13.62 10.20 32.20
N ALA A 459 13.86 9.28 33.12
CA ALA A 459 13.58 7.85 32.92
C ALA A 459 12.06 7.61 32.74
N ALA A 460 11.22 8.27 33.54
CA ALA A 460 9.77 8.21 33.39
C ALA A 460 9.33 8.76 32.02
N ALA A 461 9.88 9.89 31.58
CA ALA A 461 9.63 10.47 30.27
C ALA A 461 10.07 9.56 29.11
N GLY A 462 11.19 8.83 29.26
CA GLY A 462 11.66 7.89 28.24
C GLY A 462 10.88 6.59 28.16
N THR A 463 10.24 6.18 29.26
CA THR A 463 9.47 4.92 29.34
C THR A 463 7.97 5.11 29.14
N VAL A 464 7.46 6.34 29.14
CA VAL A 464 6.01 6.61 29.02
C VAL A 464 5.38 6.08 27.72
N THR A 465 6.14 5.96 26.63
CA THR A 465 5.63 5.41 25.36
C THR A 465 5.32 3.92 25.44
N ILE A 466 5.88 3.18 26.41
CA ILE A 466 5.55 1.76 26.63
C ILE A 466 4.06 1.60 26.95
N PHE A 467 3.45 2.54 27.67
CA PHE A 467 2.01 2.53 27.94
C PHE A 467 1.18 2.67 26.67
N LEU A 468 1.66 3.41 25.67
CA LEU A 468 0.97 3.61 24.40
C LEU A 468 1.13 2.40 23.48
N ILE A 469 2.34 1.83 23.41
CA ILE A 469 2.65 0.65 22.60
C ILE A 469 1.84 -0.55 23.09
N PHE A 470 2.03 -0.91 24.36
CA PHE A 470 1.38 -2.08 24.97
C PHE A 470 0.02 -1.74 25.59
N ARG A 471 -0.67 -0.72 25.06
CA ARG A 471 -1.98 -0.28 25.57
C ARG A 471 -3.04 -1.36 25.50
N ASP A 472 -2.89 -2.25 24.53
CA ASP A 472 -3.79 -3.36 24.23
C ASP A 472 -3.00 -4.67 24.25
N GLN A 473 -2.09 -4.84 23.28
CA GLN A 473 -1.30 -6.05 23.07
C GLN A 473 -0.34 -6.39 24.23
N THR A 474 0.06 -7.65 24.30
CA THR A 474 1.01 -8.19 25.31
C THR A 474 2.44 -8.24 24.77
N LEU A 475 3.42 -8.39 25.68
CA LEU A 475 4.81 -8.54 25.27
C LEU A 475 5.03 -9.77 24.36
N ALA A 476 4.43 -10.92 24.71
CA ALA A 476 4.55 -12.12 23.89
C ALA A 476 3.92 -11.94 22.50
N ALA A 477 2.75 -11.30 22.42
CA ALA A 477 2.06 -11.05 21.15
C ALA A 477 2.90 -10.20 20.19
N GLU A 478 3.45 -9.08 20.68
CA GLU A 478 4.25 -8.16 19.84
C GLU A 478 5.60 -8.75 19.42
N LEU A 479 6.29 -9.46 20.34
CA LEU A 479 7.55 -10.11 20.01
C LEU A 479 7.34 -11.21 18.96
N GLN A 480 6.32 -12.05 19.13
CA GLN A 480 6.00 -13.10 18.17
C GLN A 480 5.58 -12.51 16.82
N ALA A 481 4.71 -11.49 16.81
CA ALA A 481 4.31 -10.81 15.59
C ALA A 481 5.52 -10.20 14.86
N SER A 482 6.40 -9.50 15.57
CA SER A 482 7.58 -8.85 14.97
C SER A 482 8.58 -9.87 14.41
N SER A 483 8.89 -10.92 15.17
CA SER A 483 9.75 -12.01 14.70
C SER A 483 9.15 -12.72 13.48
N PHE A 484 7.83 -12.94 13.49
CA PHE A 484 7.12 -13.60 12.39
C PHE A 484 7.07 -12.73 11.14
N LYS A 485 6.78 -11.41 11.25
CA LYS A 485 6.87 -10.47 10.12
C LYS A 485 8.25 -10.46 9.48
N SER A 486 9.31 -10.53 10.29
CA SER A 486 10.67 -10.62 9.75
C SER A 486 10.96 -11.94 9.05
N ALA A 487 10.34 -13.05 9.48
CA ALA A 487 10.50 -14.36 8.86
C ALA A 487 9.71 -14.50 7.56
N VAL A 488 8.49 -13.93 7.50
CA VAL A 488 7.65 -13.90 6.28
C VAL A 488 8.20 -12.90 5.25
N GLY A 489 8.76 -11.78 5.71
CA GLY A 489 9.31 -10.75 4.84
C GLY A 489 8.27 -9.84 4.16
N PRO A 490 8.73 -8.81 3.42
CA PRO A 490 10.12 -8.54 3.08
C PRO A 490 10.88 -7.84 4.24
N SER A 491 12.09 -8.31 4.55
CA SER A 491 12.95 -7.77 5.61
C SER A 491 14.42 -7.76 5.16
N LEU A 492 14.88 -6.60 4.69
CA LEU A 492 16.24 -6.39 4.18
C LEU A 492 17.21 -6.05 5.31
N ALA A 493 18.47 -6.48 5.16
CA ALA A 493 19.51 -6.23 6.15
C ALA A 493 20.01 -4.77 6.12
N TRP A 494 20.90 -4.43 7.04
CA TRP A 494 21.48 -3.09 7.15
C TRP A 494 22.46 -2.77 6.01
N PHE A 495 23.15 -3.78 5.46
CA PHE A 495 24.08 -3.62 4.33
C PHE A 495 23.35 -3.48 2.97
N ASP A 496 22.05 -3.76 2.94
CA ASP A 496 21.19 -3.58 1.75
C ASP A 496 20.67 -2.15 1.60
N GLU A 497 21.13 -1.19 2.41
CA GLU A 497 20.74 0.22 2.30
C GLU A 497 21.05 0.81 0.91
N HIS A 498 22.01 0.25 0.17
CA HIS A 498 22.29 0.64 -1.21
C HIS A 498 21.06 0.47 -2.12
N VAL A 499 20.18 -0.51 -1.86
CA VAL A 499 18.93 -0.74 -2.62
C VAL A 499 18.04 0.51 -2.64
N ARG A 500 17.98 1.25 -1.52
CA ARG A 500 17.21 2.51 -1.45
C ARG A 500 17.70 3.52 -2.48
N TYR A 501 19.00 3.61 -2.66
CA TYR A 501 19.61 4.54 -3.62
C TYR A 501 19.52 3.99 -5.04
N SER A 502 19.67 2.67 -5.25
CA SER A 502 19.43 2.04 -6.55
C SER A 502 18.03 2.36 -7.07
N ARG A 503 17.00 2.20 -6.22
CA ARG A 503 15.60 2.59 -6.51
C ARG A 503 15.42 4.09 -6.77
N LEU A 504 16.24 4.96 -6.17
CA LEU A 504 16.19 6.40 -6.44
C LEU A 504 16.73 6.75 -7.85
N PHE A 505 17.53 5.86 -8.45
CA PHE A 505 18.16 6.05 -9.74
C PHE A 505 17.53 5.22 -10.88
N THR A 506 16.42 4.50 -10.62
CA THR A 506 15.60 3.86 -11.66
C THR A 506 14.80 4.89 -12.45
N THR A 507 14.27 4.46 -13.60
CA THR A 507 13.36 5.23 -14.47
C THR A 507 11.89 4.95 -14.14
N SER A 508 11.53 5.14 -12.87
CA SER A 508 10.20 4.83 -12.33
C SER A 508 9.68 5.94 -11.40
N PRO A 509 8.43 5.88 -10.91
CA PRO A 509 7.91 6.84 -9.93
C PRO A 509 8.74 6.94 -8.63
N ASP A 510 9.44 5.87 -8.25
CA ASP A 510 10.36 5.87 -7.10
C ASP A 510 11.64 6.66 -7.35
N GLY A 511 12.10 6.71 -8.60
CA GLY A 511 13.28 7.44 -9.06
C GLY A 511 12.93 8.68 -9.88
N SER A 512 11.74 9.27 -9.68
CA SER A 512 11.24 10.43 -10.43
C SER A 512 12.06 11.68 -10.21
N VAL A 513 11.91 12.66 -11.12
CA VAL A 513 12.64 13.94 -11.09
C VAL A 513 12.54 14.61 -9.71
N ALA A 514 11.32 14.65 -9.16
CA ALA A 514 11.02 15.29 -7.89
C ALA A 514 11.79 14.65 -6.72
N ARG A 515 11.70 13.32 -6.59
CA ARG A 515 12.36 12.57 -5.50
C ARG A 515 13.88 12.64 -5.63
N ARG A 516 14.42 12.46 -6.83
CA ARG A 516 15.86 12.45 -7.08
C ARG A 516 16.48 13.81 -6.75
N PHE A 517 15.84 14.90 -7.17
CA PHE A 517 16.32 16.24 -6.86
C PHE A 517 16.30 16.55 -5.37
N ALA A 518 15.22 16.21 -4.66
CA ALA A 518 15.10 16.47 -3.23
C ALA A 518 16.31 15.90 -2.48
N VAL A 519 16.58 14.60 -2.66
CA VAL A 519 17.69 13.90 -2.00
C VAL A 519 19.05 14.48 -2.41
N LEU A 520 19.30 14.65 -3.71
CA LEU A 520 20.58 15.17 -4.20
C LEU A 520 20.86 16.61 -3.73
N ALA A 521 19.85 17.47 -3.71
CA ALA A 521 19.96 18.84 -3.23
C ALA A 521 20.22 18.90 -1.72
N ALA A 522 19.61 18.02 -0.93
CA ALA A 522 19.91 17.90 0.50
C ALA A 522 21.33 17.39 0.75
N LEU A 523 21.78 16.36 0.03
CA LEU A 523 23.15 15.84 0.13
C LEU A 523 24.18 16.90 -0.24
N LEU A 524 23.96 17.65 -1.33
CA LEU A 524 24.83 18.77 -1.72
C LEU A 524 24.85 19.87 -0.66
N SER A 525 23.68 20.21 -0.09
CA SER A 525 23.57 21.21 0.99
C SER A 525 24.26 20.76 2.27
N LEU A 526 24.18 19.48 2.62
CA LEU A 526 24.88 18.87 3.75
C LEU A 526 26.40 18.86 3.52
N ALA A 527 26.85 18.44 2.33
CA ALA A 527 28.26 18.38 1.97
C ALA A 527 28.92 19.76 2.06
N VAL A 528 28.29 20.82 1.53
CA VAL A 528 28.85 22.18 1.62
C VAL A 528 28.84 22.72 3.05
N ALA A 529 27.83 22.39 3.86
CA ALA A 529 27.77 22.78 5.27
C ALA A 529 28.88 22.10 6.09
N ILE A 530 29.14 20.81 5.87
CA ILE A 530 30.24 20.06 6.49
C ILE A 530 31.59 20.63 6.03
N ALA A 531 31.81 20.76 4.72
CA ALA A 531 33.07 21.25 4.17
C ALA A 531 33.42 22.65 4.69
N MET A 532 32.44 23.56 4.77
CA MET A 532 32.66 24.90 5.32
C MET A 532 32.97 24.87 6.82
N THR A 533 32.29 23.99 7.56
CA THR A 533 32.52 23.80 9.00
C THR A 533 33.90 23.24 9.28
N LEU A 534 34.35 22.22 8.52
CA LEU A 534 35.71 21.67 8.61
C LEU A 534 36.77 22.71 8.23
N ARG A 535 36.52 23.49 7.17
CA ARG A 535 37.50 24.49 6.67
C ARG A 535 37.67 25.69 7.60
N LYS A 536 36.63 26.12 8.30
CA LYS A 536 36.62 27.37 9.09
C LYS A 536 36.31 27.19 10.57
N GLY A 537 36.19 25.95 11.04
CA GLY A 537 35.70 25.59 12.39
C GLY A 537 34.20 25.80 12.60
N ARG A 538 33.57 26.70 11.84
CA ARG A 538 32.12 26.93 11.76
C ARG A 538 31.77 27.68 10.47
N ILE A 539 30.50 27.68 10.11
CA ILE A 539 29.99 28.56 9.04
C ILE A 539 30.02 30.02 9.55
N PRO A 540 30.68 30.96 8.83
CA PRO A 540 30.74 32.35 9.28
C PRO A 540 29.35 32.98 9.45
N GLY A 541 29.12 33.65 10.59
CA GLY A 541 27.84 34.29 10.91
C GLY A 541 26.76 33.35 11.46
N THR A 542 27.07 32.06 11.67
CA THR A 542 26.20 31.10 12.36
C THR A 542 26.64 30.84 13.80
N ALA A 543 25.71 30.38 14.64
CA ALA A 543 25.99 29.88 15.97
C ALA A 543 26.55 28.45 15.88
N ALA A 544 27.73 28.21 16.47
CA ALA A 544 28.45 26.95 16.30
C ALA A 544 27.66 25.74 16.83
N GLY A 545 27.13 25.82 18.05
CA GLY A 545 26.38 24.71 18.68
C GLY A 545 25.16 24.26 17.89
N PRO A 546 24.17 25.14 17.63
CA PRO A 546 22.97 24.78 16.87
C PRO A 546 23.27 24.28 15.45
N GLY A 547 24.22 24.93 14.75
CA GLY A 547 24.62 24.52 13.40
C GLY A 547 25.25 23.11 13.37
N LEU A 548 26.17 22.82 14.29
CA LEU A 548 26.79 21.50 14.40
C LEU A 548 25.77 20.41 14.76
N ARG A 549 24.80 20.71 15.62
CA ARG A 549 23.76 19.74 16.01
C ARG A 549 22.82 19.42 14.86
N ILE A 550 22.38 20.41 14.05
CA ILE A 550 21.58 20.12 12.85
C ILE A 550 22.35 19.23 11.85
N ILE A 551 23.63 19.54 11.61
CA ILE A 551 24.48 18.70 10.76
C ILE A 551 24.59 17.28 11.32
N GLY A 552 24.88 17.16 12.63
CA GLY A 552 25.02 15.88 13.32
C GLY A 552 23.73 15.03 13.28
N ILE A 553 22.57 15.63 13.55
CA ILE A 553 21.28 14.94 13.46
C ILE A 553 21.05 14.40 12.06
N THR A 554 21.34 15.20 11.03
CA THR A 554 21.12 14.78 9.65
C THR A 554 22.04 13.61 9.26
N VAL A 555 23.33 13.68 9.62
CA VAL A 555 24.28 12.58 9.36
C VAL A 555 23.86 11.31 10.09
N ILE A 556 23.51 11.40 11.39
CA ILE A 556 23.08 10.23 12.15
C ILE A 556 21.75 9.69 11.62
N ALA A 557 20.82 10.54 11.20
CA ALA A 557 19.56 10.11 10.61
C ALA A 557 19.79 9.34 9.29
N PHE A 558 20.66 9.81 8.38
CA PHE A 558 21.02 9.05 7.18
C PHE A 558 21.63 7.68 7.50
N LEU A 559 22.49 7.60 8.53
CA LEU A 559 23.04 6.33 8.97
C LEU A 559 21.97 5.44 9.61
N ALA A 560 21.10 5.99 10.46
CA ALA A 560 20.06 5.24 11.15
C ALA A 560 19.04 4.61 10.19
N MET A 561 18.78 5.24 9.04
CA MET A 561 17.88 4.70 8.01
C MET A 561 18.31 3.33 7.48
N MET A 562 19.59 2.97 7.57
CA MET A 562 20.07 1.65 7.11
C MET A 562 19.41 0.48 7.87
N PHE A 563 18.96 0.71 9.11
CA PHE A 563 18.33 -0.30 9.96
C PHE A 563 16.83 -0.49 9.70
N THR A 564 16.25 0.23 8.73
CA THR A 564 14.85 0.03 8.36
C THR A 564 14.67 -1.28 7.58
N PRO A 565 13.67 -2.12 7.87
CA PRO A 565 13.50 -3.41 7.17
C PRO A 565 13.20 -3.27 5.67
N THR A 566 12.60 -2.17 5.24
CA THR A 566 12.25 -1.90 3.83
C THR A 566 12.97 -0.66 3.29
N LYS A 567 13.47 -0.76 2.05
CA LYS A 567 14.39 0.22 1.46
C LYS A 567 13.72 1.05 0.34
N TRP A 568 12.62 1.71 0.67
CA TRP A 568 11.86 2.57 -0.27
C TRP A 568 12.36 4.02 -0.33
N THR A 569 12.15 4.68 -1.46
CA THR A 569 12.57 6.08 -1.68
C THR A 569 11.62 7.08 -1.03
N HIS A 570 10.33 6.77 -0.90
CA HIS A 570 9.38 7.65 -0.21
C HIS A 570 9.75 7.89 1.27
N HIS A 571 10.53 6.99 1.88
CA HIS A 571 11.08 7.15 3.23
C HIS A 571 11.98 8.39 3.40
N PHE A 572 12.50 8.97 2.33
CA PHE A 572 13.26 10.23 2.42
C PHE A 572 12.40 11.41 2.91
N GLY A 573 11.07 11.26 2.94
CA GLY A 573 10.14 12.26 3.49
C GLY A 573 10.44 12.66 4.95
N VAL A 574 11.05 11.77 5.74
CA VAL A 574 11.47 12.06 7.13
C VAL A 574 12.45 13.25 7.23
N PHE A 575 13.18 13.56 6.14
CA PHE A 575 14.16 14.63 6.12
C PHE A 575 13.56 16.01 5.83
N ALA A 576 12.27 16.13 5.48
CA ALA A 576 11.69 17.41 5.03
C ALA A 576 11.92 18.57 6.02
N GLY A 577 11.81 18.31 7.32
CA GLY A 577 12.08 19.31 8.36
C GLY A 577 13.57 19.72 8.44
N LEU A 578 14.47 18.73 8.34
CA LEU A 578 15.92 18.95 8.36
C LEU A 578 16.42 19.63 7.08
N ALA A 579 15.82 19.31 5.93
CA ALA A 579 16.18 19.81 4.62
C ALA A 579 16.09 21.34 4.59
N GLY A 580 14.97 21.93 5.04
CA GLY A 580 14.84 23.39 5.13
C GLY A 580 15.92 24.03 6.04
N SER A 581 16.24 23.37 7.15
CA SER A 581 17.25 23.83 8.12
C SER A 581 18.67 23.82 7.54
N ILE A 582 19.02 22.76 6.81
CA ILE A 582 20.33 22.63 6.15
C ILE A 582 20.41 23.55 4.92
N GLY A 583 19.32 23.72 4.17
CA GLY A 583 19.23 24.68 3.07
C GLY A 583 19.55 26.10 3.53
N ALA A 584 19.06 26.51 4.70
CA ALA A 584 19.39 27.80 5.31
C ALA A 584 20.90 27.92 5.63
N LEU A 585 21.51 26.87 6.18
CA LEU A 585 22.95 26.83 6.47
C LEU A 585 23.80 26.85 5.20
N ALA A 586 23.43 26.07 4.19
CA ALA A 586 24.12 26.00 2.91
C ALA A 586 24.10 27.35 2.19
N ALA A 587 22.95 28.02 2.15
CA ALA A 587 22.81 29.36 1.56
C ALA A 587 23.72 30.40 2.22
N VAL A 588 23.88 30.36 3.55
CA VAL A 588 24.83 31.22 4.26
C VAL A 588 26.27 30.81 4.00
N ALA A 589 26.57 29.51 3.95
CA ALA A 589 27.91 28.99 3.69
C ALA A 589 28.46 29.40 2.32
N ILE A 590 27.61 29.49 1.29
CA ILE A 590 27.99 29.88 -0.08
C ILE A 590 27.93 31.39 -0.34
N SER A 591 27.42 32.17 0.62
CA SER A 591 27.30 33.62 0.48
C SER A 591 28.66 34.27 0.23
N ALA A 592 28.70 35.42 -0.47
CA ALA A 592 29.95 36.14 -0.73
C ALA A 592 30.73 36.50 0.56
N ALA A 593 30.02 36.66 1.68
CA ALA A 593 30.59 36.93 2.99
C ALA A 593 31.30 35.70 3.60
N ALA A 594 30.77 34.50 3.39
CA ALA A 594 31.35 33.26 3.87
C ALA A 594 32.37 32.67 2.87
N MET A 595 32.01 32.58 1.59
CA MET A 595 32.83 32.06 0.50
C MET A 595 33.31 33.20 -0.41
N ARG A 596 34.45 33.80 -0.03
CA ARG A 596 34.99 34.99 -0.72
C ARG A 596 35.38 34.71 -2.18
N SER A 597 35.98 33.56 -2.45
CA SER A 597 36.47 33.20 -3.79
C SER A 597 35.32 33.06 -4.80
N PRO A 598 35.30 33.86 -5.89
CA PRO A 598 34.29 33.72 -6.95
C PRO A 598 34.42 32.39 -7.70
N ARG A 599 35.63 31.84 -7.78
CA ARG A 599 35.89 30.49 -8.33
C ARG A 599 35.08 29.43 -7.60
N ASN A 600 35.21 29.35 -6.27
CA ASN A 600 34.53 28.31 -5.48
C ASN A 600 33.00 28.44 -5.56
N ARG A 601 32.48 29.68 -5.63
CA ARG A 601 31.03 29.92 -5.85
C ARG A 601 30.58 29.47 -7.23
N SER A 602 31.43 29.60 -8.25
CA SER A 602 31.15 29.13 -9.62
C SER A 602 31.16 27.60 -9.69
N VAL A 603 32.11 26.93 -9.02
CA VAL A 603 32.10 25.46 -8.87
C VAL A 603 30.83 24.98 -8.16
N PHE A 604 30.41 25.67 -7.10
CA PHE A 604 29.17 25.32 -6.42
C PHE A 604 27.95 25.49 -7.32
N ALA A 605 27.87 26.56 -8.11
CA ALA A 605 26.80 26.73 -9.10
C ALA A 605 26.82 25.62 -10.15
N ALA A 606 28.00 25.19 -10.62
CA ALA A 606 28.13 24.05 -11.51
C ALA A 606 27.62 22.75 -10.88
N ALA A 607 27.93 22.51 -9.60
CA ALA A 607 27.43 21.36 -8.85
C ALA A 607 25.90 21.38 -8.72
N VAL A 608 25.30 22.54 -8.43
CA VAL A 608 23.83 22.70 -8.42
C VAL A 608 23.24 22.36 -9.80
N LEU A 609 23.81 22.89 -10.89
CA LEU A 609 23.35 22.58 -12.24
C LEU A 609 23.50 21.09 -12.58
N PHE A 610 24.59 20.45 -12.14
CA PHE A 610 24.84 19.03 -12.36
C PHE A 610 23.82 18.15 -11.63
N VAL A 611 23.53 18.42 -10.34
CA VAL A 611 22.52 17.64 -9.62
C VAL A 611 21.13 17.85 -10.20
N THR A 612 20.80 19.06 -10.66
CA THR A 612 19.55 19.30 -11.39
C THR A 612 19.53 18.51 -12.70
N ALA A 613 20.61 18.52 -13.48
CA ALA A 613 20.71 17.75 -14.72
C ALA A 613 20.48 16.25 -14.49
N LEU A 614 21.14 15.68 -13.47
CA LEU A 614 20.99 14.27 -13.08
C LEU A 614 19.57 13.95 -12.58
N SER A 615 18.90 14.94 -11.99
CA SER A 615 17.50 14.79 -11.56
C SER A 615 16.54 14.73 -12.74
N PHE A 616 16.80 15.45 -13.84
CA PHE A 616 15.99 15.39 -15.07
C PHE A 616 16.32 14.19 -15.97
N ALA A 617 17.20 13.28 -15.56
CA ALA A 617 17.57 12.07 -16.27
C ALA A 617 16.66 10.88 -15.90
N THR A 618 15.35 11.09 -15.91
CA THR A 618 14.30 10.14 -15.50
C THR A 618 12.93 10.69 -15.91
N VAL A 619 11.87 9.94 -15.60
CA VAL A 619 10.47 10.31 -15.86
C VAL A 619 9.92 11.29 -14.83
N ASN A 620 8.91 12.08 -15.22
CA ASN A 620 8.08 12.86 -14.30
C ASN A 620 6.89 12.03 -13.78
N GLY A 621 7.18 10.79 -13.38
CA GLY A 621 6.18 9.80 -12.99
C GLY A 621 5.74 9.94 -11.53
N TRP A 622 4.44 9.76 -11.30
CA TRP A 622 3.80 9.69 -9.99
C TRP A 622 3.11 8.35 -9.79
N TRP A 623 2.73 8.02 -8.56
CA TRP A 623 2.12 6.72 -8.25
C TRP A 623 0.66 6.63 -8.68
N TYR A 624 0.30 5.51 -9.31
CA TYR A 624 -1.06 5.10 -9.69
C TYR A 624 -1.85 6.26 -10.33
N VAL A 625 -3.00 6.60 -9.75
CA VAL A 625 -3.94 7.63 -10.25
C VAL A 625 -3.40 9.06 -10.19
N SER A 626 -2.32 9.30 -9.45
CA SER A 626 -1.67 10.62 -9.42
C SER A 626 -0.91 10.92 -10.72
N ASN A 627 -0.71 9.92 -11.58
CA ASN A 627 0.05 10.05 -12.83
C ASN A 627 -0.82 10.47 -14.04
N PHE A 628 -2.14 10.56 -13.86
CA PHE A 628 -3.08 10.77 -14.96
C PHE A 628 -2.89 12.17 -15.56
N GLY A 629 -2.58 12.21 -16.87
CA GLY A 629 -2.40 13.45 -17.64
C GLY A 629 -1.11 14.22 -17.37
N VAL A 630 -0.21 13.73 -16.51
CA VAL A 630 1.00 14.44 -16.13
C VAL A 630 1.99 14.51 -17.31
N PRO A 631 2.50 15.71 -17.67
CA PRO A 631 3.51 15.85 -18.72
C PRO A 631 4.76 15.02 -18.41
N TRP A 632 5.23 14.26 -19.41
CA TRP A 632 6.41 13.38 -19.32
C TRP A 632 6.33 12.34 -18.19
N SER A 633 5.13 11.86 -17.88
CA SER A 633 4.93 10.83 -16.84
C SER A 633 5.68 9.53 -17.09
N ASN A 634 5.87 9.17 -18.37
CA ASN A 634 6.52 7.94 -18.82
C ASN A 634 7.73 8.18 -19.73
N THR A 635 8.16 9.44 -19.90
CA THR A 635 9.28 9.82 -20.76
C THR A 635 10.16 10.88 -20.08
N PHE A 636 11.34 11.14 -20.61
CA PHE A 636 12.24 12.14 -20.01
C PHE A 636 11.76 13.55 -20.37
N PRO A 637 11.73 14.51 -19.42
CA PRO A 637 11.34 15.88 -19.71
C PRO A 637 12.23 16.57 -20.76
N GLU A 638 11.61 17.08 -21.81
CA GLU A 638 12.31 17.71 -22.93
C GLU A 638 11.53 18.86 -23.59
N TRP A 639 12.28 19.79 -24.18
CA TRP A 639 11.75 20.83 -25.08
C TRP A 639 12.73 21.01 -26.23
N LYS A 640 12.53 20.27 -27.33
CA LYS A 640 13.47 20.03 -28.46
C LYS A 640 14.73 19.22 -28.10
N PHE A 641 15.32 19.50 -26.94
CA PHE A 641 16.37 18.69 -26.33
C PHE A 641 15.95 18.35 -24.89
N GLY A 642 16.41 17.21 -24.38
CA GLY A 642 16.22 16.82 -22.99
C GLY A 642 16.73 17.87 -22.01
N PHE A 643 15.97 18.18 -20.96
CA PHE A 643 16.40 19.16 -19.95
C PHE A 643 17.73 18.74 -19.29
N MET A 644 17.95 17.43 -19.12
CA MET A 644 19.22 16.87 -18.67
C MET A 644 20.41 17.37 -19.50
N THR A 645 20.34 17.30 -20.84
CA THR A 645 21.49 17.63 -21.71
C THR A 645 21.80 19.12 -21.68
N VAL A 646 20.76 19.96 -21.69
CA VAL A 646 20.90 21.42 -21.57
C VAL A 646 21.52 21.81 -20.24
N LEU A 647 21.01 21.26 -19.12
CA LEU A 647 21.53 21.55 -17.78
C LEU A 647 22.96 21.03 -17.58
N LEU A 648 23.29 19.87 -18.16
CA LEU A 648 24.66 19.34 -18.15
C LEU A 648 25.61 20.26 -18.93
N GLY A 649 25.19 20.75 -20.10
CA GLY A 649 25.94 21.75 -20.88
C GLY A 649 26.17 23.04 -20.09
N LEU A 650 25.16 23.55 -19.39
CA LEU A 650 25.28 24.72 -18.51
C LEU A 650 26.22 24.45 -17.32
N SER A 651 26.20 23.24 -16.75
CA SER A 651 27.13 22.83 -15.70
C SER A 651 28.58 22.85 -16.21
N ALA A 652 28.83 22.31 -17.41
CA ALA A 652 30.15 22.36 -18.05
C ALA A 652 30.62 23.80 -18.30
N VAL A 653 29.73 24.68 -18.80
CA VAL A 653 30.04 26.12 -18.96
C VAL A 653 30.40 26.76 -17.63
N ALA A 654 29.67 26.47 -16.55
CA ALA A 654 29.97 26.99 -15.22
C ALA A 654 31.34 26.50 -14.69
N LEU A 655 31.73 25.26 -15.01
CA LEU A 655 33.08 24.75 -14.73
C LEU A 655 34.16 25.44 -15.55
N LEU A 656 33.92 25.71 -16.84
CA LEU A 656 34.85 26.49 -17.67
C LEU A 656 35.04 27.91 -17.13
N VAL A 657 33.96 28.57 -16.67
CA VAL A 657 34.04 29.87 -15.99
C VAL A 657 34.82 29.75 -14.68
N ALA A 658 34.61 28.69 -13.90
CA ALA A 658 35.37 28.45 -12.68
C ALA A 658 36.87 28.22 -12.98
N ALA A 659 37.21 27.45 -14.02
CA ALA A 659 38.58 27.23 -14.46
C ALA A 659 39.22 28.53 -14.97
N TRP A 660 38.49 29.33 -15.74
CA TRP A 660 38.95 30.65 -16.16
C TRP A 660 39.23 31.58 -14.98
N LEU A 661 38.35 31.61 -13.97
CA LEU A 661 38.57 32.36 -12.72
C LEU A 661 39.77 31.82 -11.92
N HIS A 662 40.00 30.51 -11.96
CA HIS A 662 41.17 29.87 -11.33
C HIS A 662 42.47 30.34 -11.97
N PHE A 663 42.56 30.32 -13.31
CA PHE A 663 43.77 30.72 -14.03
C PHE A 663 43.95 32.24 -14.13
N SER A 664 42.87 33.02 -14.11
CA SER A 664 42.93 34.48 -14.24
C SER A 664 43.29 35.23 -12.95
N GLY A 665 43.37 34.54 -11.80
CA GLY A 665 43.75 35.16 -10.52
C GLY A 665 42.84 36.30 -10.04
N ARG A 666 41.60 36.38 -10.53
CA ARG A 666 40.65 37.46 -10.21
C ARG A 666 40.00 37.22 -8.83
N ASP A 667 40.79 37.44 -7.78
CA ASP A 667 40.34 37.31 -6.38
C ASP A 667 39.70 38.58 -5.80
N LYS A 668 39.72 39.69 -6.55
CA LYS A 668 39.15 40.95 -6.09
C LYS A 668 37.61 40.94 -6.20
N PRO A 669 36.87 41.11 -5.09
CA PRO A 669 35.44 41.34 -5.18
C PRO A 669 35.16 42.63 -5.98
N PRO A 670 34.06 42.70 -6.75
CA PRO A 670 33.69 43.93 -7.44
C PRO A 670 33.55 45.10 -6.44
N PRO A 671 33.84 46.34 -6.84
CA PRO A 671 33.76 47.52 -5.96
C PRO A 671 32.36 47.67 -5.34
N PRO A 672 32.24 48.22 -4.12
CA PRO A 672 30.95 48.43 -3.46
C PRO A 672 30.07 49.35 -4.32
N GLY A 673 28.94 48.81 -4.78
CA GLY A 673 27.94 49.50 -5.58
C GLY A 673 26.61 48.74 -5.55
N ILE A 674 25.51 49.39 -5.94
CA ILE A 674 24.20 48.74 -6.06
C ILE A 674 24.30 47.68 -7.15
N GLN A 675 24.44 46.41 -6.75
CA GLN A 675 24.45 45.31 -7.70
C GLN A 675 23.05 45.20 -8.33
N PRO A 676 22.96 45.07 -9.66
CA PRO A 676 21.67 44.88 -10.33
C PRO A 676 21.00 43.61 -9.80
N LEU A 677 19.66 43.63 -9.75
CA LEU A 677 18.85 42.59 -9.11
C LEU A 677 19.19 41.17 -9.61
N TRP A 678 19.44 41.00 -10.92
CA TRP A 678 19.83 39.72 -11.51
C TRP A 678 21.15 39.16 -10.96
N LYS A 679 22.14 40.01 -10.66
CA LYS A 679 23.41 39.57 -10.02
C LYS A 679 23.20 39.15 -8.56
N ARG A 680 22.22 39.72 -7.86
CA ARG A 680 21.88 39.31 -6.48
C ARG A 680 21.09 37.99 -6.47
N ILE A 681 20.20 37.79 -7.44
CA ILE A 681 19.45 36.54 -7.61
C ILE A 681 20.40 35.39 -8.00
N ALA A 682 21.28 35.62 -8.98
CA ALA A 682 22.27 34.63 -9.44
C ALA A 682 23.27 34.18 -8.35
N GLN A 683 23.36 34.88 -7.22
CA GLN A 683 24.17 34.48 -6.07
C GLN A 683 23.52 33.41 -5.17
N SER A 684 22.29 32.98 -5.48
CA SER A 684 21.54 31.98 -4.71
C SER A 684 21.13 30.77 -5.57
N PRO A 685 22.09 30.00 -6.14
CA PRO A 685 21.78 28.93 -7.10
C PRO A 685 20.86 27.85 -6.53
N LEU A 686 21.00 27.48 -5.26
CA LEU A 686 20.10 26.53 -4.59
C LEU A 686 18.66 27.04 -4.52
N ALA A 687 18.45 28.32 -4.18
CA ALA A 687 17.10 28.90 -4.13
C ALA A 687 16.44 28.86 -5.51
N ILE A 688 17.19 29.19 -6.56
CA ILE A 688 16.68 29.15 -7.94
C ILE A 688 16.30 27.72 -8.32
N ALA A 689 17.21 26.75 -8.14
CA ALA A 689 16.96 25.37 -8.52
C ALA A 689 15.77 24.76 -7.77
N THR A 690 15.71 24.96 -6.45
CA THR A 690 14.60 24.43 -5.62
C THR A 690 13.25 25.03 -5.98
N TRP A 691 13.15 26.36 -6.16
CA TRP A 691 11.89 26.98 -6.56
C TRP A 691 11.50 26.68 -8.01
N ALA A 692 12.47 26.52 -8.91
CA ALA A 692 12.21 26.07 -10.28
C ALA A 692 11.58 24.68 -10.29
N LEU A 693 12.09 23.76 -9.45
CA LEU A 693 11.50 22.43 -9.34
C LEU A 693 10.13 22.44 -8.67
N VAL A 694 9.96 23.17 -7.56
CA VAL A 694 8.64 23.31 -6.90
C VAL A 694 7.60 23.83 -7.89
N MET A 695 7.97 24.82 -8.72
CA MET A 695 7.10 25.31 -9.79
C MET A 695 6.83 24.23 -10.85
N PHE A 696 7.86 23.48 -11.28
CA PHE A 696 7.71 22.38 -12.24
C PHE A 696 6.72 21.33 -11.73
N GLU A 697 6.85 20.87 -10.48
CA GLU A 697 5.96 19.90 -9.85
C GLU A 697 4.52 20.41 -9.80
N VAL A 698 4.30 21.60 -9.21
CA VAL A 698 2.96 22.19 -9.05
C VAL A 698 2.29 22.46 -10.40
N VAL A 699 3.04 23.00 -11.37
CA VAL A 699 2.51 23.27 -12.72
C VAL A 699 2.19 21.97 -13.44
N SER A 700 3.03 20.94 -13.34
CA SER A 700 2.81 19.67 -14.05
C SER A 700 1.49 19.00 -13.68
N LEU A 701 1.17 18.91 -12.38
CA LEU A 701 -0.09 18.33 -11.90
C LEU A 701 -1.29 19.26 -12.09
N THR A 702 -1.07 20.58 -12.02
CA THR A 702 -2.15 21.54 -12.34
C THR A 702 -2.52 21.46 -13.83
N VAL A 703 -1.53 21.37 -14.73
CA VAL A 703 -1.75 21.20 -16.17
C VAL A 703 -2.41 19.86 -16.45
N ALA A 704 -2.02 18.79 -15.75
CA ALA A 704 -2.69 17.49 -15.86
C ALA A 704 -4.18 17.57 -15.51
N MET A 705 -4.51 18.20 -14.37
CA MET A 705 -5.89 18.42 -13.92
C MET A 705 -6.72 19.20 -14.95
N VAL A 706 -6.15 20.27 -15.51
CA VAL A 706 -6.86 21.13 -16.49
C VAL A 706 -6.96 20.44 -17.85
N GLY A 707 -5.89 19.77 -18.30
CA GLY A 707 -5.80 19.15 -19.62
C GLY A 707 -6.64 17.88 -19.76
N GLN A 708 -6.92 17.17 -18.66
CA GLN A 708 -7.78 15.99 -18.68
C GLN A 708 -9.26 16.30 -18.48
N TYR A 709 -9.65 17.54 -18.16
CA TYR A 709 -11.06 17.87 -17.99
C TYR A 709 -11.84 17.60 -19.31
N PRO A 710 -12.97 16.86 -19.29
CA PRO A 710 -13.79 16.53 -18.12
C PRO A 710 -13.44 15.25 -17.34
N ALA A 711 -12.51 14.40 -17.79
CA ALA A 711 -12.15 13.13 -17.16
C ALA A 711 -11.62 13.25 -15.72
N TRP A 712 -11.54 12.12 -15.02
CA TRP A 712 -11.14 12.06 -13.62
C TRP A 712 -9.67 12.46 -13.41
N THR A 713 -9.41 13.28 -12.38
CA THR A 713 -8.08 13.54 -11.83
C THR A 713 -8.16 13.66 -10.31
N VAL A 714 -7.02 13.46 -9.62
CA VAL A 714 -6.90 13.69 -8.17
C VAL A 714 -7.37 15.11 -7.82
N GLY A 715 -6.93 16.12 -8.58
CA GLY A 715 -7.34 17.51 -8.37
C GLY A 715 -8.84 17.74 -8.54
N ARG A 716 -9.44 17.22 -9.62
CA ARG A 716 -10.88 17.36 -9.88
C ARG A 716 -11.71 16.69 -8.77
N SER A 717 -11.34 15.46 -8.37
CA SER A 717 -12.05 14.73 -7.32
C SER A 717 -11.99 15.43 -5.96
N ASN A 718 -10.82 15.96 -5.57
CA ASN A 718 -10.66 16.71 -4.32
C ASN A 718 -11.45 18.03 -4.31
N LEU A 719 -11.53 18.73 -5.44
CA LEU A 719 -12.35 19.94 -5.58
C LEU A 719 -13.86 19.61 -5.55
N GLN A 720 -14.28 18.52 -6.20
CA GLN A 720 -15.66 18.04 -6.19
C GLN A 720 -16.11 17.56 -4.80
N ALA A 721 -15.21 17.00 -3.99
CA ALA A 721 -15.50 16.61 -2.61
C ALA A 721 -15.97 17.79 -1.75
N LEU A 722 -15.51 19.03 -2.03
CA LEU A 722 -15.99 20.24 -1.35
C LEU A 722 -17.46 20.58 -1.67
N THR A 723 -18.00 20.02 -2.75
CA THR A 723 -19.39 20.19 -3.20
C THR A 723 -20.29 19.01 -2.86
N GLY A 724 -19.80 18.03 -2.10
CA GLY A 724 -20.56 16.85 -1.65
C GLY A 724 -20.37 15.59 -2.51
N LYS A 725 -19.66 15.66 -3.64
CA LYS A 725 -19.30 14.48 -4.45
C LYS A 725 -18.04 13.81 -3.91
N THR A 726 -18.22 12.90 -2.95
CA THR A 726 -17.14 12.41 -2.09
C THR A 726 -16.60 11.02 -2.45
N CYS A 727 -17.14 10.36 -3.46
CA CYS A 727 -16.82 8.95 -3.78
C CYS A 727 -15.63 8.75 -4.73
N GLY A 728 -14.85 9.81 -4.97
CA GLY A 728 -13.59 9.71 -5.69
C GLY A 728 -13.79 9.21 -7.12
N MET A 729 -13.15 8.10 -7.46
CA MET A 729 -13.19 7.51 -8.80
C MET A 729 -14.44 6.66 -9.06
N ALA A 730 -15.18 6.26 -8.02
CA ALA A 730 -16.38 5.42 -8.16
C ALA A 730 -17.50 6.08 -8.99
N GLU A 731 -17.51 7.40 -9.08
CA GLU A 731 -18.47 8.20 -9.86
C GLU A 731 -18.11 8.27 -11.36
N ASP A 732 -16.85 7.96 -11.71
CA ASP A 732 -16.31 8.12 -13.06
C ASP A 732 -15.81 6.83 -13.69
N VAL A 733 -15.91 5.71 -12.96
CA VAL A 733 -15.77 4.38 -13.55
C VAL A 733 -17.16 3.89 -13.92
N LEU A 734 -17.35 3.62 -15.20
CA LEU A 734 -18.56 3.06 -15.77
C LEU A 734 -18.43 1.55 -15.85
N VAL A 735 -19.48 0.84 -15.45
CA VAL A 735 -19.52 -0.63 -15.29
C VAL A 735 -20.67 -1.19 -16.13
N GLU A 736 -20.37 -2.23 -16.90
CA GLU A 736 -21.35 -3.01 -17.67
C GLU A 736 -21.69 -4.28 -16.87
N GLN A 737 -22.88 -4.34 -16.25
CA GLN A 737 -23.28 -5.50 -15.42
C GLN A 737 -23.70 -6.71 -16.28
N ASP A 738 -24.57 -6.51 -17.27
CA ASP A 738 -24.97 -7.55 -18.22
C ASP A 738 -24.38 -7.27 -19.60
N VAL A 739 -23.28 -7.98 -19.90
CA VAL A 739 -22.52 -7.84 -21.14
C VAL A 739 -23.31 -8.33 -22.38
N ASN A 740 -24.39 -9.07 -22.16
CA ASN A 740 -25.21 -9.63 -23.24
C ASN A 740 -26.39 -8.72 -23.63
N ALA A 741 -26.74 -7.74 -22.80
CA ALA A 741 -27.88 -6.85 -23.04
C ALA A 741 -27.63 -5.88 -24.20
N GLY A 742 -26.39 -5.40 -24.35
CA GLY A 742 -26.00 -4.42 -25.36
C GLY A 742 -25.63 -4.97 -26.74
N LEU A 743 -25.72 -6.29 -26.95
CA LEU A 743 -25.33 -6.93 -28.22
C LEU A 743 -26.19 -6.42 -29.39
N LEU A 744 -25.54 -5.93 -30.45
CA LEU A 744 -26.26 -5.47 -31.63
C LEU A 744 -26.80 -6.65 -32.44
N SER A 745 -27.99 -6.46 -33.00
CA SER A 745 -28.61 -7.44 -33.88
C SER A 745 -28.16 -7.24 -35.33
N PRO A 746 -27.90 -8.31 -36.10
CA PRO A 746 -27.65 -8.19 -37.53
C PRO A 746 -28.87 -7.59 -38.23
N ALA A 747 -28.64 -6.73 -39.22
CA ALA A 747 -29.67 -6.16 -40.06
C ALA A 747 -30.22 -7.22 -41.03
N GLY A 748 -31.52 -7.15 -41.33
CA GLY A 748 -32.20 -8.10 -42.21
C GLY A 748 -32.56 -9.42 -41.52
N THR A 749 -32.45 -10.54 -42.25
CA THR A 749 -32.85 -11.88 -41.80
C THR A 749 -31.66 -12.82 -41.54
N VAL A 750 -30.45 -12.28 -41.37
CA VAL A 750 -29.23 -13.08 -41.16
C VAL A 750 -29.26 -13.73 -39.77
N PRO A 751 -29.10 -15.07 -39.66
CA PRO A 751 -28.99 -15.72 -38.36
C PRO A 751 -27.79 -15.23 -37.54
N VAL A 752 -27.98 -15.05 -36.23
CA VAL A 752 -26.93 -14.56 -35.32
C VAL A 752 -25.64 -15.38 -35.40
N GLY A 753 -25.74 -16.71 -35.54
CA GLY A 753 -24.57 -17.60 -35.64
C GLY A 753 -23.71 -17.39 -36.90
N GLU A 754 -24.28 -16.88 -37.99
CA GLU A 754 -23.60 -16.69 -39.27
C GLU A 754 -23.13 -15.23 -39.48
N ALA A 755 -23.73 -14.29 -38.74
CA ALA A 755 -23.56 -12.85 -38.94
C ALA A 755 -22.10 -12.33 -38.88
N LEU A 756 -21.21 -12.91 -38.06
CA LEU A 756 -19.83 -12.43 -37.95
C LEU A 756 -18.99 -12.65 -39.21
N GLY A 757 -19.29 -13.68 -39.99
CA GLY A 757 -18.54 -14.07 -41.19
C GLY A 757 -19.37 -14.06 -42.47
N ASP A 758 -20.53 -13.40 -42.46
CA ASP A 758 -21.55 -13.46 -43.51
C ASP A 758 -21.03 -13.06 -44.91
N VAL A 759 -20.29 -11.96 -45.01
CA VAL A 759 -19.80 -11.45 -46.30
C VAL A 759 -18.47 -12.11 -46.68
N THR A 760 -17.55 -12.24 -45.73
CA THR A 760 -16.23 -12.86 -45.94
C THR A 760 -15.72 -13.43 -44.63
N ALA A 761 -15.18 -14.65 -44.65
CA ALA A 761 -14.56 -15.31 -43.50
C ALA A 761 -13.39 -16.21 -43.96
N GLU A 762 -12.48 -15.65 -44.74
CA GLU A 762 -11.29 -16.38 -45.20
C GLU A 762 -10.31 -16.52 -44.05
N GLY A 763 -9.87 -17.74 -43.71
CA GLY A 763 -8.93 -17.98 -42.62
C GLY A 763 -9.51 -17.85 -41.20
N PHE A 764 -10.70 -17.28 -41.03
CA PHE A 764 -11.40 -17.21 -39.75
C PHE A 764 -12.28 -18.44 -39.51
N SER A 765 -12.27 -18.99 -38.28
CA SER A 765 -13.13 -20.11 -37.91
C SER A 765 -13.67 -19.99 -36.47
N PRO A 766 -14.80 -20.65 -36.13
CA PRO A 766 -15.39 -20.58 -34.80
C PRO A 766 -14.48 -21.08 -33.65
N ASN A 767 -13.54 -21.98 -33.96
CA ASN A 767 -12.59 -22.54 -33.00
C ASN A 767 -11.14 -22.13 -33.30
N GLY A 768 -10.94 -21.09 -34.11
CA GLY A 768 -9.62 -20.56 -34.50
C GLY A 768 -9.01 -19.68 -33.42
N ILE A 769 -8.97 -20.19 -32.18
CA ILE A 769 -8.44 -19.51 -30.99
C ILE A 769 -7.65 -20.55 -30.19
N PRO A 770 -6.42 -20.25 -29.74
CA PRO A 770 -5.70 -21.13 -28.82
C PRO A 770 -6.52 -21.42 -27.57
N SER A 771 -6.37 -22.63 -27.01
CA SER A 771 -7.03 -22.97 -25.74
C SER A 771 -6.45 -22.23 -24.54
N ASP A 772 -5.22 -21.74 -24.66
CA ASP A 772 -4.55 -20.91 -23.67
C ASP A 772 -4.16 -19.60 -24.35
N VAL A 773 -4.72 -18.48 -23.88
CA VAL A 773 -4.43 -17.13 -24.35
C VAL A 773 -3.92 -16.26 -23.21
N SER A 774 -3.28 -16.87 -22.22
CA SER A 774 -2.67 -16.17 -21.09
C SER A 774 -1.74 -15.05 -21.59
N PRO A 775 -1.77 -13.87 -20.94
CA PRO A 775 -1.01 -12.73 -21.41
C PRO A 775 0.48 -12.90 -21.16
N ASP A 776 1.30 -12.25 -22.00
CA ASP A 776 2.75 -12.22 -21.82
C ASP A 776 3.11 -11.55 -20.48
N PRO A 777 4.10 -12.04 -19.72
CA PRO A 777 4.57 -11.36 -18.52
C PRO A 777 5.03 -9.95 -18.80
N VAL A 778 4.84 -9.05 -17.84
CA VAL A 778 5.49 -7.75 -17.88
C VAL A 778 6.95 -7.91 -17.43
N SER A 779 7.89 -7.53 -18.30
CA SER A 779 9.30 -7.42 -17.91
C SER A 779 9.49 -6.28 -16.91
N GLU A 780 9.74 -6.59 -15.64
CA GLU A 780 10.13 -5.60 -14.63
C GLU A 780 11.61 -5.19 -14.77
N GLU A 781 11.92 -3.90 -14.56
CA GLU A 781 13.31 -3.48 -14.35
C GLU A 781 13.83 -4.06 -13.01
N PRO A 782 15.06 -4.60 -12.95
CA PRO A 782 15.64 -5.14 -11.72
C PRO A 782 15.55 -4.12 -10.56
N GLY A 783 14.83 -4.48 -9.50
CA GLY A 783 14.65 -3.65 -8.30
C GLY A 783 13.36 -2.80 -8.23
N ALA A 784 12.51 -2.86 -9.27
CA ALA A 784 11.19 -2.22 -9.29
C ALA A 784 10.12 -2.98 -8.49
N GLY A 785 10.24 -4.31 -8.36
CA GLY A 785 9.34 -5.14 -7.57
C GLY A 785 9.34 -4.82 -6.07
N ASN A 786 8.20 -5.04 -5.41
CA ASN A 786 8.05 -4.88 -3.96
C ASN A 786 8.89 -5.86 -3.13
N PHE A 787 9.26 -6.97 -3.75
CA PHE A 787 10.01 -8.06 -3.15
C PHE A 787 11.38 -8.14 -3.83
N ALA A 788 12.44 -7.86 -3.07
CA ALA A 788 13.80 -7.94 -3.57
C ALA A 788 14.32 -9.39 -3.70
N ASP A 789 13.55 -10.38 -3.22
CA ASP A 789 14.03 -11.74 -2.94
C ASP A 789 13.00 -12.85 -3.27
N SER A 790 11.90 -12.54 -3.96
CA SER A 790 11.03 -13.59 -4.50
C SER A 790 11.63 -14.08 -5.82
N ASP A 791 11.87 -15.39 -5.94
CA ASP A 791 12.03 -16.02 -7.26
C ASP A 791 10.90 -15.51 -8.16
N SER A 792 11.28 -15.04 -9.34
CA SER A 792 10.42 -14.44 -10.35
C SER A 792 9.47 -15.49 -10.94
N GLY A 793 8.54 -15.97 -10.12
CA GLY A 793 7.33 -16.61 -10.61
C GLY A 793 6.65 -15.59 -11.52
N VAL A 794 6.56 -15.93 -12.80
CA VAL A 794 5.83 -15.15 -13.81
C VAL A 794 4.38 -15.07 -13.35
N VAL A 795 4.01 -13.98 -12.69
CA VAL A 795 2.60 -13.62 -12.49
C VAL A 795 2.17 -13.02 -13.81
N THR A 796 1.58 -13.83 -14.69
CA THR A 796 0.87 -13.27 -15.84
C THR A 796 -0.28 -12.43 -15.28
N GLY A 797 -0.24 -11.10 -15.41
CA GLY A 797 -1.29 -10.19 -14.91
C GLY A 797 -2.63 -10.30 -15.64
N SER A 798 -3.14 -11.52 -15.83
CA SER A 798 -4.41 -11.81 -16.48
C SER A 798 -5.59 -11.34 -15.62
N GLU A 799 -6.56 -10.74 -16.30
CA GLU A 799 -7.89 -10.56 -15.74
C GLU A 799 -8.56 -11.93 -15.59
N ALA A 800 -9.20 -12.19 -14.45
CA ALA A 800 -9.81 -13.49 -14.18
C ALA A 800 -10.86 -13.85 -15.25
N GLY A 801 -10.67 -14.98 -15.92
CA GLY A 801 -11.57 -15.47 -16.97
C GLY A 801 -11.29 -14.96 -18.38
N THR A 802 -10.20 -14.22 -18.63
CA THR A 802 -9.80 -13.75 -19.97
C THR A 802 -8.68 -14.59 -20.61
N GLU A 803 -8.21 -15.63 -19.93
CA GLU A 803 -7.09 -16.51 -20.34
C GLU A 803 -7.50 -17.59 -21.36
N GLY A 804 -8.77 -17.62 -21.75
CA GLY A 804 -9.31 -18.59 -22.71
C GLY A 804 -9.72 -19.91 -22.05
N GLY A 805 -9.59 -20.99 -22.82
CA GLY A 805 -10.04 -22.33 -22.45
C GLY A 805 -11.12 -22.86 -23.40
N THR A 806 -11.57 -24.08 -23.13
CA THR A 806 -12.63 -24.73 -23.90
C THR A 806 -13.81 -25.13 -23.02
N THR A 807 -14.98 -25.24 -23.63
CA THR A 807 -16.24 -25.65 -23.02
C THR A 807 -16.73 -26.94 -23.68
N SER A 808 -17.51 -27.74 -22.94
CA SER A 808 -18.04 -29.02 -23.44
C SER A 808 -19.21 -28.84 -24.40
N ALA A 809 -20.04 -27.84 -24.16
CA ALA A 809 -21.17 -27.46 -25.01
C ALA A 809 -20.70 -26.53 -26.14
N ALA A 810 -21.27 -26.68 -27.33
CA ALA A 810 -21.01 -25.78 -28.44
C ALA A 810 -21.91 -24.52 -28.32
N GLY A 811 -21.36 -23.36 -28.64
CA GLY A 811 -22.08 -22.09 -28.75
C GLY A 811 -22.88 -21.96 -30.04
N VAL A 812 -23.44 -20.77 -30.27
CA VAL A 812 -24.40 -20.47 -31.35
C VAL A 812 -23.86 -20.75 -32.77
N ASN A 813 -22.54 -20.63 -32.99
CA ASN A 813 -21.88 -20.92 -34.26
C ASN A 813 -20.98 -22.16 -34.22
N GLY A 814 -21.16 -23.02 -33.23
CA GLY A 814 -20.38 -24.26 -33.06
C GLY A 814 -19.04 -24.08 -32.35
N SER A 815 -18.71 -22.87 -31.87
CA SER A 815 -17.50 -22.64 -31.08
C SER A 815 -17.56 -23.37 -29.73
N ARG A 816 -16.42 -23.89 -29.29
CA ARG A 816 -16.19 -24.42 -27.94
C ARG A 816 -15.25 -23.55 -27.13
N ALA A 817 -14.82 -22.40 -27.65
CA ALA A 817 -13.97 -21.48 -26.89
C ALA A 817 -14.73 -20.95 -25.66
N ARG A 818 -14.01 -20.77 -24.54
CA ARG A 818 -14.56 -20.07 -23.37
C ARG A 818 -14.57 -18.57 -23.65
N LEU A 819 -15.74 -17.94 -23.53
CA LEU A 819 -15.90 -16.50 -23.70
C LEU A 819 -15.62 -15.74 -22.38
N PRO A 820 -15.06 -14.52 -22.46
CA PRO A 820 -14.74 -13.68 -21.30
C PRO A 820 -15.98 -12.96 -20.74
N TYR A 821 -15.83 -12.29 -19.60
CA TYR A 821 -16.79 -11.33 -19.02
C TYR A 821 -18.21 -11.85 -18.73
N GLY A 822 -18.46 -13.15 -18.84
CA GLY A 822 -19.81 -13.72 -18.74
C GLY A 822 -20.63 -13.58 -20.03
N LEU A 823 -19.98 -13.39 -21.18
CA LEU A 823 -20.64 -13.51 -22.49
C LEU A 823 -21.23 -14.91 -22.65
N ASP A 824 -22.50 -14.97 -23.04
CA ASP A 824 -23.26 -16.20 -23.20
C ASP A 824 -22.93 -16.86 -24.56
N PRO A 825 -22.28 -18.04 -24.58
CA PRO A 825 -21.93 -18.72 -25.81
C PRO A 825 -23.15 -19.14 -26.64
N ALA A 826 -24.33 -19.27 -26.03
CA ALA A 826 -25.56 -19.61 -26.74
C ALA A 826 -26.14 -18.44 -27.55
N ARG A 827 -25.68 -17.21 -27.28
CA ARG A 827 -26.13 -15.97 -27.95
C ARG A 827 -25.01 -15.25 -28.72
N THR A 828 -23.76 -15.51 -28.36
CA THR A 828 -22.60 -14.76 -28.88
C THR A 828 -21.76 -15.65 -29.81
N PRO A 829 -21.78 -15.43 -31.14
CA PRO A 829 -20.83 -16.08 -32.05
C PRO A 829 -19.42 -15.55 -31.81
N VAL A 830 -18.41 -16.34 -32.17
CA VAL A 830 -17.00 -15.94 -32.10
C VAL A 830 -16.27 -16.46 -33.33
N MET A 831 -15.36 -15.67 -33.88
CA MET A 831 -14.51 -16.06 -35.01
C MET A 831 -13.06 -15.70 -34.68
N GLY A 832 -12.12 -16.58 -35.00
CA GLY A 832 -10.70 -16.29 -34.87
C GLY A 832 -9.85 -16.81 -36.02
N SER A 833 -8.72 -16.15 -36.29
CA SER A 833 -7.79 -16.46 -37.38
C SER A 833 -6.69 -17.45 -37.02
N TRP A 834 -6.54 -17.82 -35.73
CA TRP A 834 -5.46 -18.71 -35.30
C TRP A 834 -5.62 -20.12 -35.87
N ARG A 835 -4.50 -20.68 -36.32
CA ARG A 835 -4.41 -22.06 -36.82
C ARG A 835 -3.19 -22.76 -36.24
N SER A 836 -3.34 -24.05 -35.94
CA SER A 836 -2.20 -24.89 -35.52
C SER A 836 -1.28 -25.33 -36.66
N GLY A 837 -1.72 -25.14 -37.91
CA GLY A 837 -1.02 -25.56 -39.13
C GLY A 837 -0.31 -24.41 -39.84
N THR A 838 -0.23 -24.50 -41.17
CA THR A 838 0.31 -23.41 -42.00
C THR A 838 -0.59 -22.17 -41.89
N GLN A 839 0.01 -21.04 -41.51
CA GLN A 839 -0.68 -19.76 -41.51
C GLN A 839 -0.97 -19.30 -42.94
N GLN A 840 -2.05 -18.56 -43.11
CA GLN A 840 -2.44 -17.93 -44.37
C GLN A 840 -3.06 -16.57 -44.03
N PRO A 841 -3.03 -15.59 -44.95
CA PRO A 841 -3.74 -14.34 -44.73
C PRO A 841 -5.23 -14.61 -44.46
N ALA A 842 -5.80 -13.93 -43.47
CA ALA A 842 -7.17 -14.09 -43.06
C ALA A 842 -7.94 -12.76 -43.16
N PHE A 843 -9.17 -12.82 -43.67
CA PHE A 843 -10.03 -11.67 -43.87
C PHE A 843 -11.44 -11.97 -43.36
N LEU A 844 -11.94 -11.12 -42.48
CA LEU A 844 -13.30 -11.17 -41.95
C LEU A 844 -14.06 -9.91 -42.35
N ARG A 845 -15.27 -10.08 -42.85
CA ARG A 845 -16.27 -9.02 -43.03
C ARG A 845 -17.62 -9.53 -42.58
N SER A 846 -18.14 -8.91 -41.52
CA SER A 846 -19.42 -9.29 -40.95
C SER A 846 -20.60 -8.82 -41.79
N ALA A 847 -21.79 -9.33 -41.48
CA ALA A 847 -23.06 -8.70 -41.83
C ALA A 847 -23.12 -7.28 -41.27
N TRP A 848 -24.04 -6.48 -41.82
CA TRP A 848 -24.44 -5.22 -41.21
C TRP A 848 -25.16 -5.49 -39.90
N TYR A 849 -24.86 -4.72 -38.86
CA TYR A 849 -25.52 -4.67 -37.57
C TYR A 849 -26.29 -3.37 -37.46
N GLN A 850 -27.54 -3.45 -37.00
CA GLN A 850 -28.43 -2.30 -36.92
C GLN A 850 -28.09 -1.47 -35.67
N LEU A 851 -27.85 -0.16 -35.86
CA LEU A 851 -27.76 0.75 -34.72
C LEU A 851 -29.17 0.98 -34.12
N PRO A 852 -29.31 1.08 -32.78
CA PRO A 852 -30.61 1.26 -32.14
C PRO A 852 -31.37 2.50 -32.62
N ALA A 853 -32.70 2.44 -32.64
CA ALA A 853 -33.51 3.62 -32.98
C ALA A 853 -33.26 4.76 -31.98
N GLY A 854 -33.00 5.98 -32.48
CA GLY A 854 -32.72 7.14 -31.64
C GLY A 854 -31.32 7.17 -31.00
N TRP A 855 -30.40 6.26 -31.38
CA TRP A 855 -29.03 6.25 -30.85
C TRP A 855 -28.28 7.58 -31.08
N SER A 856 -28.63 8.31 -32.14
CA SER A 856 -28.05 9.60 -32.49
C SER A 856 -28.69 10.79 -31.78
N GLU A 857 -29.84 10.60 -31.12
CA GLU A 857 -30.56 11.64 -30.37
C GLU A 857 -30.07 11.76 -28.91
N GLN A 858 -29.43 10.70 -28.38
CA GLN A 858 -28.86 10.67 -27.03
C GLN A 858 -27.48 11.34 -26.98
N ASP A 859 -27.03 11.70 -25.78
CA ASP A 859 -25.67 12.20 -25.58
C ASP A 859 -24.65 11.08 -25.82
N ARG A 860 -23.98 11.14 -26.96
CA ARG A 860 -23.00 10.13 -27.41
C ARG A 860 -21.62 10.30 -26.78
N SER A 861 -21.40 11.36 -25.99
CA SER A 861 -20.12 11.60 -25.32
C SER A 861 -19.82 10.56 -24.24
N ASP A 862 -20.86 10.06 -23.57
CA ASP A 862 -20.78 9.08 -22.47
C ASP A 862 -20.96 7.62 -22.94
N SER A 863 -21.05 7.36 -24.25
CA SER A 863 -21.36 6.05 -24.82
C SER A 863 -20.28 5.54 -25.76
N LEU A 864 -20.13 4.22 -25.83
CA LEU A 864 -19.08 3.55 -26.57
C LEU A 864 -19.60 2.35 -27.35
N LEU A 865 -18.92 2.04 -28.44
CA LEU A 865 -19.06 0.81 -29.20
C LEU A 865 -17.92 -0.12 -28.78
N VAL A 866 -18.26 -1.35 -28.44
CA VAL A 866 -17.30 -2.34 -27.93
C VAL A 866 -17.36 -3.64 -28.72
N VAL A 867 -16.18 -4.23 -28.87
CA VAL A 867 -15.99 -5.61 -29.35
C VAL A 867 -15.06 -6.31 -28.38
N ALA A 868 -15.44 -7.49 -27.86
CA ALA A 868 -14.48 -8.33 -27.18
C ALA A 868 -13.59 -9.01 -28.23
N ALA A 869 -12.28 -8.85 -28.09
CA ALA A 869 -11.28 -9.40 -28.99
C ALA A 869 -10.14 -10.09 -28.22
N ALA A 870 -9.43 -11.00 -28.86
CA ALA A 870 -8.22 -11.64 -28.33
C ALA A 870 -7.17 -11.80 -29.43
N GLY A 871 -5.94 -12.10 -29.02
CA GLY A 871 -4.80 -12.30 -29.92
C GLY A 871 -3.82 -11.12 -29.96
N ARG A 872 -2.68 -11.34 -30.62
CA ARG A 872 -1.68 -10.30 -30.89
C ARG A 872 -1.99 -9.74 -32.27
N PHE A 873 -2.33 -8.46 -32.31
CA PHE A 873 -2.72 -7.74 -33.52
C PHE A 873 -2.42 -6.25 -33.38
N ASP A 874 -2.17 -5.59 -34.49
CA ASP A 874 -1.78 -4.20 -34.58
C ASP A 874 -2.99 -3.25 -34.61
N PRO A 875 -2.81 -1.98 -34.19
CA PRO A 875 -3.84 -0.95 -34.33
C PRO A 875 -4.28 -0.79 -35.79
N GLY A 876 -5.58 -0.96 -36.05
CA GLY A 876 -6.18 -0.82 -37.38
C GLY A 876 -6.43 -2.12 -38.14
N GLU A 877 -5.99 -3.27 -37.62
CA GLU A 877 -6.34 -4.58 -38.17
C GLU A 877 -7.80 -4.93 -37.94
N VAL A 878 -8.40 -4.45 -36.84
CA VAL A 878 -9.84 -4.53 -36.56
C VAL A 878 -10.46 -3.14 -36.61
N VAL A 879 -11.42 -2.95 -37.52
CA VAL A 879 -12.13 -1.68 -37.71
C VAL A 879 -13.63 -1.88 -37.82
N VAL A 880 -14.38 -0.82 -37.53
CA VAL A 880 -15.81 -0.73 -37.80
C VAL A 880 -16.03 0.13 -39.02
N GLN A 881 -16.77 -0.38 -40.01
CA GLN A 881 -17.29 0.41 -41.11
C GLN A 881 -18.74 0.82 -40.81
N TRP A 882 -19.11 2.07 -41.09
CA TRP A 882 -20.49 2.54 -40.98
C TRP A 882 -21.09 2.82 -42.35
N ALA A 883 -22.41 2.72 -42.45
CA ALA A 883 -23.19 3.01 -43.64
C ALA A 883 -24.45 3.83 -43.32
N GLY A 884 -24.87 4.61 -44.31
CA GLY A 884 -26.17 5.28 -44.31
C GLY A 884 -27.31 4.31 -44.68
N PRO A 885 -28.53 4.82 -44.88
CA PRO A 885 -29.68 4.01 -45.25
C PRO A 885 -29.57 3.30 -46.62
N ASP A 886 -28.65 3.76 -47.47
CA ASP A 886 -28.35 3.20 -48.79
C ASP A 886 -27.53 1.89 -48.73
N GLY A 887 -26.96 1.56 -47.57
CA GLY A 887 -26.22 0.32 -47.33
C GLY A 887 -24.79 0.32 -47.89
N GLU A 888 -24.31 1.44 -48.43
CA GLU A 888 -22.95 1.59 -48.92
C GLU A 888 -21.99 2.07 -47.81
N PRO A 889 -20.77 1.51 -47.70
CA PRO A 889 -19.80 1.94 -46.70
C PRO A 889 -19.42 3.41 -46.88
N ALA A 890 -19.75 4.25 -45.91
CA ALA A 890 -19.49 5.69 -45.94
C ALA A 890 -18.17 6.08 -45.24
N GLY A 891 -17.63 5.20 -44.38
CA GLY A 891 -16.32 5.36 -43.76
C GLY A 891 -16.01 4.28 -42.73
N SER A 892 -14.86 4.40 -42.06
CA SER A 892 -14.39 3.45 -41.06
C SER A 892 -13.73 4.12 -39.86
N VAL A 893 -13.89 3.51 -38.68
CA VAL A 893 -13.25 3.91 -37.43
C VAL A 893 -12.46 2.73 -36.84
N GLY A 894 -11.26 3.01 -36.36
CA GLY A 894 -10.45 2.03 -35.62
C GLY A 894 -10.85 1.97 -34.15
N PHE A 895 -10.52 0.86 -33.50
CA PHE A 895 -10.69 0.73 -32.07
C PHE A 895 -9.43 1.17 -31.32
N GLY A 896 -9.62 1.71 -30.11
CA GLY A 896 -8.56 1.73 -29.12
C GLY A 896 -8.50 0.41 -28.38
N ASP A 897 -7.28 -0.06 -28.15
CA ASP A 897 -6.98 -1.29 -27.43
C ASP A 897 -6.32 -0.95 -26.10
N VAL A 898 -6.88 -1.49 -25.02
CA VAL A 898 -6.37 -1.34 -23.66
C VAL A 898 -6.63 -2.66 -22.96
N GLY A 899 -5.55 -3.38 -22.70
CA GLY A 899 -5.58 -4.70 -22.10
C GLY A 899 -4.28 -5.44 -22.40
N ALA A 900 -4.25 -6.70 -21.98
CA ALA A 900 -3.10 -7.56 -22.18
C ALA A 900 -3.25 -8.39 -23.46
N ALA A 901 -2.29 -8.31 -24.39
CA ALA A 901 -2.20 -9.26 -25.48
C ALA A 901 -1.45 -10.54 -25.02
N PRO A 902 -1.80 -11.74 -25.52
CA PRO A 902 -2.91 -12.06 -26.41
C PRO A 902 -4.28 -12.31 -25.74
N ALA A 903 -4.44 -12.01 -24.44
CA ALA A 903 -5.67 -12.31 -23.71
C ALA A 903 -6.91 -11.57 -24.24
N TRP A 904 -8.09 -12.05 -23.83
CA TRP A 904 -9.36 -11.39 -24.12
C TRP A 904 -9.40 -9.98 -23.52
N ARG A 905 -9.82 -9.01 -24.32
CA ARG A 905 -9.96 -7.59 -23.96
C ARG A 905 -11.09 -6.92 -24.73
N ASN A 906 -11.59 -5.80 -24.23
CA ASN A 906 -12.62 -5.02 -24.91
C ASN A 906 -11.99 -3.89 -25.74
N LEU A 907 -12.05 -4.04 -27.06
CA LEU A 907 -11.79 -2.97 -28.01
C LEU A 907 -12.90 -1.92 -27.93
N ARG A 908 -12.54 -0.64 -27.97
CA ARG A 908 -13.47 0.46 -27.68
C ARG A 908 -13.34 1.61 -28.65
N ALA A 909 -14.48 2.12 -29.11
CA ALA A 909 -14.58 3.30 -29.96
C ALA A 909 -15.72 4.18 -29.43
N PRO A 910 -15.47 5.47 -29.09
CA PRO A 910 -16.54 6.36 -28.65
C PRO A 910 -17.62 6.51 -29.73
N LEU A 911 -18.91 6.50 -29.35
CA LEU A 911 -19.98 6.67 -30.34
C LEU A 911 -19.97 8.04 -31.02
N SER A 912 -19.33 9.04 -30.41
CA SER A 912 -19.07 10.35 -30.99
C SER A 912 -18.17 10.32 -32.24
N SER A 913 -17.39 9.24 -32.43
CA SER A 913 -16.54 9.03 -33.62
C SER A 913 -17.32 8.57 -34.86
N ILE A 914 -18.54 8.08 -34.68
CA ILE A 914 -19.43 7.63 -35.77
C ILE A 914 -20.35 8.80 -36.15
N PRO A 915 -20.53 9.13 -37.44
CA PRO A 915 -21.48 10.15 -37.88
C PRO A 915 -22.93 9.86 -37.45
N SER A 916 -23.70 10.90 -37.11
CA SER A 916 -25.07 10.75 -36.59
C SER A 916 -26.10 10.23 -37.60
N ASP A 917 -25.78 10.27 -38.89
CA ASP A 917 -26.55 9.74 -40.01
C ASP A 917 -26.26 8.26 -40.30
N ALA A 918 -25.29 7.66 -39.61
CA ALA A 918 -25.07 6.22 -39.69
C ALA A 918 -26.27 5.44 -39.14
N THR A 919 -26.70 4.41 -39.88
CA THR A 919 -27.82 3.54 -39.48
C THR A 919 -27.38 2.12 -39.22
N GLN A 920 -26.29 1.69 -39.85
CA GLN A 920 -25.75 0.34 -39.76
C GLN A 920 -24.23 0.37 -39.66
N ILE A 921 -23.67 -0.63 -38.98
CA ILE A 921 -22.23 -0.83 -38.85
C ILE A 921 -21.84 -2.27 -39.17
N ARG A 922 -20.61 -2.52 -39.59
CA ARG A 922 -20.07 -3.89 -39.71
C ARG A 922 -18.62 -3.94 -39.25
N LEU A 923 -18.20 -5.11 -38.80
CA LEU A 923 -16.81 -5.37 -38.45
C LEU A 923 -16.04 -5.83 -39.68
N VAL A 924 -14.83 -5.31 -39.80
CA VAL A 924 -13.83 -5.76 -40.76
C VAL A 924 -12.56 -6.07 -39.98
N ALA A 925 -12.05 -7.29 -40.10
CA ALA A 925 -10.78 -7.69 -39.52
C ALA A 925 -9.86 -8.25 -40.62
N THR A 926 -8.60 -7.83 -40.61
CA THR A 926 -7.58 -8.27 -41.55
C THR A 926 -6.37 -8.75 -40.78
N ASP A 927 -5.85 -9.92 -41.13
CA ASP A 927 -4.66 -10.53 -40.55
C ASP A 927 -3.77 -11.00 -41.71
N ASP A 928 -2.69 -10.28 -41.98
CA ASP A 928 -1.74 -10.56 -43.05
C ASP A 928 -0.37 -11.03 -42.55
N ASP A 929 -0.15 -11.10 -41.23
CA ASP A 929 1.05 -11.66 -40.63
C ASP A 929 0.93 -13.19 -40.54
N LEU A 930 1.95 -13.89 -41.06
CA LEU A 930 2.00 -15.35 -41.06
C LEU A 930 2.74 -15.92 -39.84
N SER A 931 3.10 -15.06 -38.88
CA SER A 931 3.62 -15.45 -37.58
C SER A 931 2.56 -16.26 -36.82
N PRO A 932 2.88 -17.47 -36.31
CA PRO A 932 1.94 -18.27 -35.52
C PRO A 932 1.42 -17.59 -34.24
N ASP A 933 2.16 -16.58 -33.77
CA ASP A 933 1.86 -15.80 -32.58
C ASP A 933 0.94 -14.60 -32.86
N HIS A 934 0.83 -14.18 -34.13
CA HIS A 934 -0.07 -13.11 -34.58
C HIS A 934 -1.39 -13.75 -35.01
N TRP A 935 -2.48 -13.29 -34.41
CA TRP A 935 -3.82 -13.77 -34.73
C TRP A 935 -4.86 -12.86 -34.08
N ILE A 936 -6.09 -12.92 -34.59
CA ILE A 936 -7.21 -12.10 -34.15
C ILE A 936 -8.38 -13.01 -33.81
N ALA A 937 -9.04 -12.77 -32.69
CA ALA A 937 -10.41 -13.22 -32.45
C ALA A 937 -11.32 -12.04 -32.16
N VAL A 938 -12.57 -12.13 -32.63
CA VAL A 938 -13.59 -11.09 -32.44
C VAL A 938 -14.95 -11.67 -32.10
N THR A 939 -15.74 -10.87 -31.40
CA THR A 939 -17.16 -11.07 -31.08
C THR A 939 -18.01 -10.00 -31.79
N PRO A 940 -19.35 -10.09 -31.82
CA PRO A 940 -20.19 -9.06 -32.39
C PRO A 940 -20.04 -7.72 -31.67
N PRO A 941 -20.28 -6.60 -32.37
CA PRO A 941 -20.28 -5.29 -31.74
C PRO A 941 -21.43 -5.14 -30.75
N ARG A 942 -21.19 -4.43 -29.65
CA ARG A 942 -22.19 -4.09 -28.64
C ARG A 942 -22.10 -2.63 -28.21
N ILE A 943 -23.24 -2.05 -27.84
CA ILE A 943 -23.31 -0.75 -27.17
C ILE A 943 -23.69 -1.06 -25.71
N PRO A 944 -22.74 -0.96 -24.75
CA PRO A 944 -22.97 -1.42 -23.40
C PRO A 944 -23.89 -0.49 -22.62
N GLU A 945 -24.70 -1.07 -21.73
CA GLU A 945 -25.50 -0.33 -20.76
C GLU A 945 -24.63 -0.02 -19.53
N LEU A 946 -24.19 1.24 -19.45
CA LEU A 946 -23.21 1.67 -18.46
C LEU A 946 -23.86 2.32 -17.24
N ARG A 947 -23.43 1.92 -16.04
CA ARG A 947 -23.76 2.55 -14.76
C ARG A 947 -22.48 2.88 -14.00
N THR A 948 -22.50 3.88 -13.13
CA THR A 948 -21.30 4.19 -12.33
C THR A 948 -20.98 3.04 -11.37
N LEU A 949 -19.70 2.87 -11.03
CA LEU A 949 -19.26 1.87 -10.06
C LEU A 949 -19.94 2.08 -8.70
N GLN A 950 -20.13 3.35 -8.29
CA GLN A 950 -20.85 3.68 -7.08
C GLN A 950 -22.30 3.17 -7.08
N ASP A 951 -23.00 3.24 -8.21
CA ASP A 951 -24.38 2.75 -8.36
C ASP A 951 -24.48 1.22 -8.43
N VAL A 952 -23.40 0.55 -8.85
CA VAL A 952 -23.31 -0.91 -8.97
C VAL A 952 -22.89 -1.57 -7.66
N VAL A 953 -21.76 -1.13 -7.09
CA VAL A 953 -21.13 -1.73 -5.91
C VAL A 953 -21.69 -1.14 -4.62
N GLY A 954 -22.07 0.14 -4.64
CA GLY A 954 -22.56 0.84 -3.46
C GLY A 954 -21.49 1.05 -2.38
N SER A 955 -21.97 1.21 -1.14
CA SER A 955 -21.15 1.50 0.05
C SER A 955 -21.41 0.54 1.22
N THR A 956 -22.25 -0.48 1.01
CA THR A 956 -22.65 -1.45 2.04
C THR A 956 -22.00 -2.82 1.83
N ASP A 957 -21.91 -3.25 0.57
CA ASP A 957 -21.30 -4.51 0.21
C ASP A 957 -19.80 -4.54 0.60
N PRO A 958 -19.33 -5.69 1.13
CA PRO A 958 -17.91 -5.86 1.44
C PRO A 958 -17.09 -6.03 0.16
N VAL A 959 -16.07 -5.18 0.02
CA VAL A 959 -15.17 -5.15 -1.14
C VAL A 959 -13.76 -5.53 -0.70
N LEU A 960 -13.06 -6.37 -1.45
CA LEU A 960 -11.61 -6.47 -1.37
C LEU A 960 -11.02 -5.31 -2.19
N LEU A 961 -10.71 -4.22 -1.52
CA LEU A 961 -9.94 -3.13 -2.13
C LEU A 961 -8.48 -3.54 -2.12
N ASP A 962 -7.82 -3.60 -3.28
CA ASP A 962 -6.37 -3.76 -3.30
C ASP A 962 -5.71 -2.54 -2.62
N TRP A 963 -4.55 -2.75 -1.98
CA TRP A 963 -3.99 -1.75 -1.07
C TRP A 963 -3.64 -0.39 -1.73
N LEU A 964 -3.42 -0.36 -3.04
CA LEU A 964 -3.16 0.87 -3.80
C LEU A 964 -4.43 1.72 -4.01
N VAL A 965 -5.60 1.09 -4.16
CA VAL A 965 -6.80 1.77 -4.67
C VAL A 965 -7.65 2.45 -3.60
N GLY A 966 -7.36 2.20 -2.31
CA GLY A 966 -8.23 2.59 -1.20
C GLY A 966 -8.57 4.09 -1.10
N LEU A 967 -7.64 5.00 -1.45
CA LEU A 967 -7.91 6.45 -1.41
C LEU A 967 -8.71 6.94 -2.64
N ALA A 968 -8.68 6.21 -3.75
CA ALA A 968 -9.46 6.50 -4.95
C ALA A 968 -10.93 6.06 -4.81
N PHE A 969 -11.18 5.03 -3.98
CA PHE A 969 -12.51 4.48 -3.69
C PHE A 969 -12.90 4.62 -2.21
N PRO A 970 -13.01 5.86 -1.68
CA PRO A 970 -13.23 6.10 -0.25
C PRO A 970 -14.64 5.72 0.24
N CYS A 971 -15.62 5.57 -0.66
CA CYS A 971 -17.02 5.25 -0.33
C CYS A 971 -17.30 3.75 -0.24
N GLN A 972 -16.56 2.92 -0.98
CA GLN A 972 -16.71 1.47 -0.90
C GLN A 972 -16.22 0.98 0.47
N ARG A 973 -16.91 -0.01 1.04
CA ARG A 973 -16.53 -0.58 2.34
C ARG A 973 -15.61 -1.78 2.13
N PRO A 974 -14.39 -1.78 2.71
CA PRO A 974 -13.60 -3.00 2.73
C PRO A 974 -14.30 -4.05 3.59
N PHE A 975 -14.07 -5.34 3.33
CA PHE A 975 -14.63 -6.39 4.19
C PHE A 975 -14.06 -6.27 5.61
N ASP A 976 -14.91 -6.46 6.62
CA ASP A 976 -14.48 -6.43 8.02
C ASP A 976 -13.89 -7.79 8.43
N HIS A 977 -13.16 -7.83 9.53
CA HIS A 977 -12.78 -9.08 10.18
C HIS A 977 -13.02 -9.00 11.68
N ARG A 978 -13.42 -10.12 12.29
CA ARG A 978 -13.76 -10.16 13.71
C ARG A 978 -13.43 -11.53 14.29
N ASN A 979 -12.75 -11.53 15.44
CA ASN A 979 -12.39 -12.75 16.17
C ASN A 979 -11.73 -13.83 15.28
N GLY A 980 -10.83 -13.40 14.38
CA GLY A 980 -10.07 -14.29 13.50
C GLY A 980 -10.78 -14.73 12.20
N VAL A 981 -12.05 -14.37 11.98
CA VAL A 981 -12.81 -14.68 10.75
C VAL A 981 -13.08 -13.40 9.96
N ILE A 982 -12.88 -13.44 8.64
CA ILE A 982 -13.18 -12.32 7.74
C ILE A 982 -14.62 -12.40 7.22
N GLU A 983 -15.20 -11.25 6.88
CA GLU A 983 -16.41 -11.18 6.06
C GLU A 983 -16.05 -11.55 4.61
N VAL A 984 -16.90 -12.34 3.95
CA VAL A 984 -16.65 -12.77 2.56
C VAL A 984 -16.87 -11.59 1.60
N PRO A 985 -15.83 -11.12 0.87
CA PRO A 985 -15.98 -10.02 -0.07
C PRO A 985 -16.79 -10.45 -1.30
N LYS A 986 -17.61 -9.53 -1.83
CA LYS A 986 -18.41 -9.75 -3.06
C LYS A 986 -17.77 -9.18 -4.31
N TRP A 987 -16.91 -8.18 -4.12
CA TRP A 987 -16.24 -7.46 -5.19
C TRP A 987 -14.76 -7.34 -4.88
N ARG A 988 -13.94 -7.22 -5.92
CA ARG A 988 -12.55 -6.79 -5.81
C ARG A 988 -12.30 -5.62 -6.74
N ILE A 989 -11.69 -4.55 -6.24
CA ILE A 989 -11.22 -3.42 -7.03
C ILE A 989 -9.70 -3.44 -7.00
N LEU A 990 -9.09 -3.47 -8.18
CA LEU A 990 -7.65 -3.63 -8.35
C LEU A 990 -7.06 -2.54 -9.26
N PRO A 991 -5.78 -2.17 -9.09
CA PRO A 991 -5.13 -1.12 -9.87
C PRO A 991 -4.94 -1.55 -11.34
N ASP A 992 -4.36 -0.67 -12.15
CA ASP A 992 -3.98 -0.96 -13.54
C ASP A 992 -3.10 -2.22 -13.62
N ARG A 993 -3.02 -2.85 -14.80
CA ARG A 993 -2.34 -4.14 -14.96
C ARG A 993 -0.93 -4.17 -14.36
N PHE A 994 -0.10 -3.18 -14.67
CA PHE A 994 1.28 -3.09 -14.17
C PHE A 994 1.29 -2.93 -12.65
N GLY A 995 0.40 -2.07 -12.14
CA GLY A 995 0.13 -1.95 -10.72
C GLY A 995 -0.25 -3.28 -10.07
N ALA A 996 -1.16 -4.04 -10.66
CA ALA A 996 -1.65 -5.29 -10.08
C ALA A 996 -0.57 -6.38 -10.09
N GLU A 997 0.16 -6.55 -11.19
CA GLU A 997 1.21 -7.56 -11.35
C GLU A 997 2.35 -7.35 -10.34
N ALA A 998 2.84 -6.11 -10.20
CA ALA A 998 3.94 -5.79 -9.30
C ALA A 998 3.55 -5.73 -7.80
N ASN A 999 2.27 -5.48 -7.49
CA ASN A 999 1.82 -5.16 -6.13
C ASN A 999 0.84 -6.17 -5.51
N SER A 1000 0.17 -7.02 -6.28
CA SER A 1000 -0.66 -8.12 -5.75
C SER A 1000 0.12 -9.15 -4.91
N PRO A 1001 1.42 -9.45 -5.18
CA PRO A 1001 2.22 -10.33 -4.32
C PRO A 1001 2.34 -9.86 -2.86
N VAL A 1002 1.96 -8.62 -2.55
CA VAL A 1002 1.83 -8.16 -1.15
C VAL A 1002 0.76 -8.94 -0.39
N MET A 1003 -0.31 -9.36 -1.07
CA MET A 1003 -1.52 -9.94 -0.49
C MET A 1003 -1.66 -11.45 -0.72
N ASP A 1004 -0.64 -12.09 -1.28
CA ASP A 1004 -0.66 -13.49 -1.68
C ASP A 1004 -0.67 -14.47 -0.49
N TYR A 1005 -0.75 -15.77 -0.80
CA TYR A 1005 -0.70 -16.85 0.19
C TYR A 1005 0.63 -16.87 0.97
N LEU A 1006 1.77 -16.63 0.31
CA LEU A 1006 3.09 -16.67 0.93
C LEU A 1006 3.27 -15.54 1.96
N GLY A 1007 2.65 -14.39 1.69
CA GLY A 1007 2.59 -13.26 2.60
C GLY A 1007 1.53 -13.39 3.69
N GLY A 1008 0.61 -14.35 3.58
CA GLY A 1008 -0.54 -14.48 4.48
C GLY A 1008 -1.63 -13.42 4.28
N GLY A 1009 -1.75 -12.86 3.07
CA GLY A 1009 -2.72 -11.82 2.76
C GLY A 1009 -4.11 -12.35 2.34
N PRO A 1010 -5.09 -11.48 2.06
CA PRO A 1010 -6.46 -11.90 1.76
C PRO A 1010 -6.61 -12.62 0.40
N LEU A 1011 -5.65 -12.50 -0.53
CA LEU A 1011 -5.71 -13.24 -1.79
C LEU A 1011 -5.54 -14.75 -1.58
N GLY A 1012 -4.73 -15.19 -0.61
CA GLY A 1012 -4.60 -16.61 -0.31
C GLY A 1012 -5.85 -17.25 0.33
N ILE A 1013 -6.81 -16.43 0.79
CA ILE A 1013 -8.12 -16.87 1.31
C ILE A 1013 -9.14 -16.88 0.17
N THR A 1014 -9.26 -15.76 -0.54
CA THR A 1014 -10.24 -15.60 -1.63
C THR A 1014 -9.96 -16.53 -2.80
N GLU A 1015 -8.69 -16.85 -3.10
CA GLU A 1015 -8.28 -17.86 -4.10
C GLU A 1015 -8.86 -19.26 -3.82
N LEU A 1016 -9.13 -19.58 -2.55
CA LEU A 1016 -9.72 -20.86 -2.16
C LEU A 1016 -11.25 -20.82 -2.09
N LEU A 1017 -11.81 -19.73 -1.57
CA LEU A 1017 -13.25 -19.64 -1.30
C LEU A 1017 -14.08 -19.20 -2.50
N LEU A 1018 -13.51 -18.35 -3.35
CA LEU A 1018 -14.25 -17.57 -4.35
C LEU A 1018 -13.65 -17.77 -5.75
N ARG A 1019 -14.53 -17.75 -6.75
CA ARG A 1019 -14.17 -17.61 -8.16
C ARG A 1019 -14.31 -16.14 -8.56
N ALA A 1020 -13.21 -15.54 -9.02
CA ALA A 1020 -13.23 -14.21 -9.57
C ALA A 1020 -13.76 -14.21 -11.02
N VAL A 1021 -14.61 -13.25 -11.34
CA VAL A 1021 -15.14 -12.98 -12.69
C VAL A 1021 -14.94 -11.50 -12.98
N THR A 1022 -14.15 -11.18 -14.00
CA THR A 1022 -13.92 -9.78 -14.39
C THR A 1022 -15.17 -9.17 -15.01
N VAL A 1023 -15.52 -7.97 -14.57
CA VAL A 1023 -16.64 -7.18 -15.09
C VAL A 1023 -16.08 -6.06 -15.97
N PRO A 1024 -16.58 -5.85 -17.20
CA PRO A 1024 -16.10 -4.77 -18.07
C PRO A 1024 -16.31 -3.40 -17.43
N THR A 1025 -15.26 -2.59 -17.43
CA THR A 1025 -15.29 -1.25 -16.88
C THR A 1025 -14.53 -0.25 -17.75
N TYR A 1026 -14.96 1.01 -17.72
CA TYR A 1026 -14.48 2.07 -18.58
C TYR A 1026 -14.34 3.36 -17.79
N LEU A 1027 -13.19 4.03 -17.91
CA LEU A 1027 -13.01 5.35 -17.31
C LEU A 1027 -13.74 6.39 -18.16
N LYS A 1028 -14.69 7.09 -17.54
CA LYS A 1028 -15.49 8.13 -18.18
C LYS A 1028 -14.59 9.22 -18.77
N ASP A 1029 -14.85 9.59 -20.02
CA ASP A 1029 -14.15 10.61 -20.82
C ASP A 1029 -12.65 10.37 -21.12
N ASP A 1030 -12.01 9.36 -20.51
CA ASP A 1030 -10.65 8.91 -20.83
C ASP A 1030 -10.68 7.42 -21.19
N TRP A 1031 -11.40 7.13 -22.28
CA TRP A 1031 -11.73 5.78 -22.72
C TRP A 1031 -10.51 4.91 -22.97
N PHE A 1032 -9.35 5.47 -23.29
CA PHE A 1032 -8.15 4.69 -23.65
C PHE A 1032 -7.16 4.53 -22.48
N ARG A 1033 -7.60 4.82 -21.26
CA ARG A 1033 -6.81 4.61 -20.05
C ARG A 1033 -7.19 3.30 -19.35
N ASP A 1034 -6.17 2.54 -18.96
CA ASP A 1034 -6.30 1.52 -17.93
C ASP A 1034 -6.32 2.22 -16.56
N TRP A 1035 -7.48 2.21 -15.91
CA TRP A 1035 -7.66 2.75 -14.56
C TRP A 1035 -7.43 1.67 -13.49
N GLY A 1036 -7.45 0.40 -13.90
CA GLY A 1036 -7.67 -0.78 -13.08
C GLY A 1036 -8.84 -1.63 -13.56
N ALA A 1037 -9.25 -2.57 -12.72
CA ALA A 1037 -10.37 -3.46 -13.03
C ALA A 1037 -11.27 -3.72 -11.84
N LEU A 1038 -12.48 -4.21 -12.14
CA LEU A 1038 -13.47 -4.67 -11.18
C LEU A 1038 -13.71 -6.15 -11.39
N GLN A 1039 -13.71 -6.92 -10.31
CA GLN A 1039 -14.06 -8.34 -10.32
C GLN A 1039 -15.25 -8.58 -9.40
N GLN A 1040 -16.19 -9.39 -9.87
CA GLN A 1040 -17.20 -10.01 -9.02
C GLN A 1040 -16.63 -11.31 -8.44
N LEU A 1041 -16.81 -11.51 -7.14
CA LEU A 1041 -16.35 -12.70 -6.42
C LEU A 1041 -17.54 -13.60 -6.10
N VAL A 1042 -17.55 -14.79 -6.69
CA VAL A 1042 -18.66 -15.75 -6.58
C VAL A 1042 -18.21 -16.98 -5.78
N PRO A 1043 -18.88 -17.34 -4.67
CA PRO A 1043 -18.54 -18.54 -3.91
C PRO A 1043 -18.66 -19.83 -4.72
N PHE A 1044 -17.77 -20.79 -4.47
CA PHE A 1044 -17.87 -22.13 -5.06
C PHE A 1044 -19.09 -22.92 -4.55
N TYR A 1045 -19.51 -22.69 -3.31
CA TYR A 1045 -20.71 -23.25 -2.69
C TYR A 1045 -21.69 -22.11 -2.37
N PRO A 1046 -22.62 -21.74 -3.28
CA PRO A 1046 -23.51 -20.59 -3.09
C PRO A 1046 -24.54 -20.77 -1.96
N ASP A 1047 -24.77 -22.01 -1.53
CA ASP A 1047 -25.67 -22.39 -0.46
C ASP A 1047 -24.98 -22.41 0.92
N ALA A 1048 -23.67 -22.14 0.99
CA ALA A 1048 -22.98 -21.99 2.27
C ALA A 1048 -23.42 -20.69 2.97
N GLU A 1049 -23.67 -20.78 4.27
CA GLU A 1049 -24.00 -19.63 5.11
C GLU A 1049 -22.81 -19.23 6.00
N PRO A 1050 -22.68 -17.96 6.43
CA PRO A 1050 -21.68 -17.57 7.41
C PRO A 1050 -21.78 -18.39 8.70
N ALA A 1051 -20.66 -18.94 9.16
CA ALA A 1051 -20.65 -19.76 10.37
C ALA A 1051 -21.00 -18.95 11.62
N ARG A 1052 -21.77 -19.57 12.53
CA ARG A 1052 -21.93 -19.05 13.90
C ARG A 1052 -20.78 -19.54 14.77
N LEU A 1053 -20.11 -18.60 15.44
CA LEU A 1053 -18.97 -18.89 16.31
C LEU A 1053 -19.40 -18.92 17.77
N ASP A 1054 -18.89 -19.90 18.52
CA ASP A 1054 -19.06 -19.97 19.96
C ASP A 1054 -17.98 -19.13 20.63
N LEU A 1055 -18.39 -18.01 21.22
CA LEU A 1055 -17.50 -17.03 21.84
C LEU A 1055 -17.37 -17.26 23.35
N GLY A 1056 -16.15 -17.08 23.86
CA GLY A 1056 -15.84 -17.09 25.28
C GLY A 1056 -14.89 -15.95 25.66
N THR A 1057 -14.59 -15.84 26.95
CA THR A 1057 -13.60 -14.88 27.45
C THR A 1057 -12.70 -15.56 28.46
N THR A 1058 -11.41 -15.35 28.34
CA THR A 1058 -10.41 -15.91 29.24
C THR A 1058 -9.33 -14.89 29.57
N GLU A 1059 -8.96 -14.81 30.85
CA GLU A 1059 -7.79 -14.04 31.25
C GLU A 1059 -6.52 -14.80 30.85
N ARG A 1060 -5.55 -14.10 30.25
CA ARG A 1060 -4.24 -14.62 29.85
C ARG A 1060 -3.14 -13.72 30.41
N SER A 1061 -1.99 -14.32 30.75
CA SER A 1061 -0.83 -13.55 31.20
C SER A 1061 -0.16 -12.80 30.04
N GLY A 1062 0.63 -11.76 30.33
CA GLY A 1062 1.35 -10.99 29.30
C GLY A 1062 2.47 -11.74 28.56
N LEU A 1063 2.77 -12.98 28.97
CA LEU A 1063 3.79 -13.85 28.40
C LEU A 1063 3.21 -15.11 27.74
N TRP A 1064 1.89 -15.27 27.76
CA TRP A 1064 1.23 -16.46 27.22
C TRP A 1064 1.22 -16.47 25.68
N SER A 1065 1.28 -17.67 25.09
CA SER A 1065 1.11 -17.90 23.66
C SER A 1065 0.42 -19.25 23.44
N PRO A 1066 -0.60 -19.35 22.56
CA PRO A 1066 -1.38 -20.58 22.39
C PRO A 1066 -0.65 -21.64 21.55
N ALA A 1067 -0.08 -21.21 20.43
CA ALA A 1067 0.57 -22.08 19.44
C ALA A 1067 1.58 -21.28 18.61
N PRO A 1068 2.55 -21.92 17.93
CA PRO A 1068 3.38 -21.26 16.93
C PRO A 1068 2.54 -20.69 15.78
N LEU A 1069 2.96 -19.56 15.23
CA LEU A 1069 2.40 -19.01 13.99
C LEU A 1069 2.97 -19.82 12.80
N ARG A 1070 2.09 -20.34 11.94
CA ARG A 1070 2.49 -21.17 10.79
C ARG A 1070 3.02 -20.28 9.66
N LEU A 1071 4.25 -20.54 9.23
CA LEU A 1071 4.79 -19.99 7.98
C LEU A 1071 4.24 -20.81 6.81
N SER A 1072 3.76 -20.12 5.77
CA SER A 1072 3.07 -20.67 4.59
C SER A 1072 3.95 -21.46 3.65
#